data_AF-A0A2D5EYY6-F1
#
_entry.id   AF-A0A2D5EYY6-F1
#
_cell.length_a   1.000
_cell.length_b   1.000
_cell.length_c   1.000
_cell.angle_alpha   90.00
_cell.angle_beta   90.00
_cell.angle_gamma   90.00
#
_symmetry.space_group_name_H-M   'P 1'
#
loop_
_entity.id
_entity.type
_entity.pdbx_description
1 polymer ?
#
loop_
_entity_poly.entity_id
_entity_poly.type
_entity_poly.pdbx_seq_one_letter_code
_entity_poly.pdbx_strand_id
1 'polypeptide(L)'
;MGAVSSHLLGMSFDAAASPSIHLRRSDDDREAAGWGFAWYPMDDAAATVLKDPKGTHETPLARVLRDWDRFRSCVFVCHTHGAAKRITQQDTPPFQRSHAGRDFVFAHSGDLGRDLGETLPLTNPSIEPVGRTDSEHAFCWLLGRMVEVGARSLADVGWAKLHGWLGELNERGTGSFLLSDGHDVVAYCDRAGAHPLWRVRRTPPHRRMVLKSEKIVLDLDNPHDVNREMAIVSGTRLSEVESWKRMAPGAMVAMRRGVFIWSSVEDEDVRPAPEAAAEAAPALGMLWTETSVGSVPAPTAEGARGEARQATEAKREQSRFRAAPTPRARSTRDEAAEVRREGRVLTVDHETIYRYEEPVELSAHLYRLHPVHDLRQDVLDYQLEISPPGAARRAEDVFGNEVLSFKIERPYSELWVRARSRVRVRPPDPLAPLKRATIPLVWMPWQRQMMTPYLLPPELPETQLHALSEYAMGFVERNDFDLIETLKDLNLSIYRDYQYRPGSTLLETSPFTVFVRREGVCQDFANLFICLCRLLGVPARYRVGYIFTGADYDNQIQSEASHAWAEVYLPRIGWRGFDPTNGVMANLDHVRVAAGRNYRDATPTSGTLFRGGKGETLEAKVKVEVEEEAPKDGRVR
;
A
#
# COMPACT_ATOMS: atom_id res chain seq x y z
N MET A 1 37.17 -15.89 30.21
CA MET A 1 35.90 -15.21 29.88
C MET A 1 35.28 -16.00 28.76
N GLY A 2 34.08 -16.58 28.97
CA GLY A 2 33.42 -17.38 27.93
C GLY A 2 33.16 -16.51 26.70
N ALA A 3 33.51 -17.02 25.52
CA ALA A 3 33.26 -16.33 24.25
C ALA A 3 31.76 -16.03 24.13
N VAL A 4 31.41 -14.76 24.01
CA VAL A 4 30.05 -14.32 23.71
C VAL A 4 29.74 -14.83 22.30
N SER A 5 28.95 -15.89 22.18
CA SER A 5 28.69 -16.53 20.88
C SER A 5 27.78 -15.63 20.03
N SER A 6 28.39 -14.89 19.10
CA SER A 6 27.68 -14.19 18.04
C SER A 6 27.46 -15.12 16.84
N HIS A 7 26.33 -14.97 16.15
CA HIS A 7 26.02 -15.70 14.93
C HIS A 7 25.67 -14.74 13.81
N LEU A 8 26.29 -14.98 12.66
CA LEU A 8 25.99 -14.32 11.39
C LEU A 8 25.10 -15.22 10.54
N LEU A 9 24.14 -14.62 9.84
CA LEU A 9 23.34 -15.27 8.81
C LEU A 9 23.14 -14.30 7.65
N GLY A 10 23.64 -14.67 6.48
CA GLY A 10 23.47 -13.95 5.22
C GLY A 10 22.70 -14.81 4.22
N MET A 11 21.70 -14.25 3.56
CA MET A 11 20.88 -14.95 2.57
C MET A 11 20.78 -14.14 1.29
N SER A 12 20.88 -14.84 0.16
CA SER A 12 20.57 -14.33 -1.17
C SER A 12 19.56 -15.26 -1.84
N PHE A 13 18.51 -14.70 -2.41
CA PHE A 13 17.44 -15.39 -3.13
C PHE A 13 17.41 -14.90 -4.60
N ASP A 14 17.03 -15.75 -5.54
CA ASP A 14 16.89 -15.38 -6.96
C ASP A 14 15.67 -14.48 -7.22
N ALA A 15 14.63 -14.60 -6.40
CA ALA A 15 13.47 -13.72 -6.36
C ALA A 15 13.13 -13.32 -4.92
N ALA A 16 12.35 -12.25 -4.75
CA ALA A 16 12.03 -11.72 -3.44
C ALA A 16 11.29 -12.78 -2.58
N ALA A 17 11.81 -13.01 -1.38
CA ALA A 17 11.30 -14.00 -0.44
C ALA A 17 10.96 -13.35 0.91
N SER A 18 10.12 -14.00 1.72
CA SER A 18 9.75 -13.61 3.09
C SER A 18 9.98 -14.78 4.06
N PRO A 19 11.25 -15.08 4.39
CA PRO A 19 11.59 -16.22 5.25
C PRO A 19 11.23 -15.96 6.71
N SER A 20 10.43 -16.82 7.35
CA SER A 20 10.09 -16.67 8.78
C SER A 20 11.27 -17.04 9.68
N ILE A 21 11.66 -16.12 10.57
CA ILE A 21 12.82 -16.28 11.46
C ILE A 21 12.37 -16.33 12.90
N HIS A 22 12.56 -17.48 13.56
CA HIS A 22 12.38 -17.61 14.99
C HIS A 22 13.72 -17.63 15.71
N LEU A 23 13.95 -16.58 16.50
CA LEU A 23 15.06 -16.54 17.43
C LEU A 23 14.73 -17.46 18.63
N ARG A 24 15.70 -18.25 19.09
CA ARG A 24 15.59 -19.17 20.23
C ARG A 24 16.55 -18.77 21.34
N ARG A 25 16.15 -19.06 22.57
CA ARG A 25 17.01 -18.97 23.74
C ARG A 25 17.87 -20.23 23.83
N SER A 26 19.18 -20.07 23.97
CA SER A 26 20.07 -21.17 24.37
C SER A 26 19.92 -21.46 25.86
N ASP A 27 20.00 -22.73 26.26
CA ASP A 27 19.97 -23.15 27.68
C ASP A 27 21.18 -22.63 28.48
N ASP A 28 22.28 -22.26 27.80
CA ASP A 28 23.49 -21.69 28.41
C ASP A 28 23.44 -20.14 28.57
N ASP A 29 22.43 -19.47 28.01
CA ASP A 29 22.29 -18.01 28.09
C ASP A 29 21.69 -17.56 29.44
N ARG A 30 22.59 -17.14 30.35
CA ARG A 30 22.25 -16.57 31.67
C ARG A 30 21.57 -15.19 31.59
N GLU A 31 21.71 -14.47 30.48
CA GLU A 31 21.14 -13.12 30.22
C GLU A 31 20.61 -13.06 28.76
N ALA A 32 19.69 -12.13 28.46
CA ALA A 32 19.03 -12.03 27.15
C ALA A 32 20.01 -11.65 26.02
N ALA A 33 20.04 -12.46 24.96
CA ALA A 33 20.83 -12.25 23.75
C ALA A 33 20.17 -11.21 22.82
N GLY A 34 20.93 -10.21 22.37
CA GLY A 34 20.42 -9.21 21.43
C GLY A 34 20.56 -9.66 19.98
N TRP A 35 19.80 -9.02 19.11
CA TRP A 35 19.76 -9.37 17.69
C TRP A 35 19.52 -8.14 16.81
N GLY A 36 19.96 -8.25 15.56
CA GLY A 36 19.68 -7.30 14.51
C GLY A 36 19.43 -8.01 13.19
N PHE A 37 18.56 -7.42 12.39
CA PHE A 37 18.10 -7.95 11.12
C PHE A 37 18.00 -6.84 10.09
N ALA A 38 18.50 -7.09 8.89
CA ALA A 38 18.53 -6.13 7.81
C ALA A 38 18.06 -6.77 6.51
N TRP A 39 17.30 -6.01 5.72
CA TRP A 39 16.83 -6.41 4.39
C TRP A 39 16.58 -5.19 3.50
N TYR A 40 16.37 -5.44 2.21
CA TYR A 40 16.14 -4.42 1.19
C TYR A 40 14.73 -4.63 0.62
N PRO A 41 13.71 -3.92 1.15
CA PRO A 41 12.34 -4.10 0.70
C PRO A 41 12.23 -3.96 -0.82
N MET A 42 11.58 -4.92 -1.48
CA MET A 42 11.36 -4.91 -2.94
C MET A 42 12.66 -4.85 -3.78
N ASP A 43 13.80 -5.29 -3.23
CA ASP A 43 15.13 -5.20 -3.86
C ASP A 43 15.58 -3.76 -4.17
N ASP A 44 15.09 -2.76 -3.43
CA ASP A 44 15.49 -1.37 -3.57
C ASP A 44 16.93 -1.12 -3.03
N ALA A 45 17.49 0.06 -3.34
CA ALA A 45 18.77 0.51 -2.82
C ALA A 45 18.73 0.91 -1.33
N ALA A 46 17.55 1.08 -0.74
CA ALA A 46 17.38 1.43 0.67
C ALA A 46 17.28 0.19 1.56
N ALA A 47 18.03 0.18 2.66
CA ALA A 47 18.01 -0.90 3.64
C ALA A 47 17.08 -0.56 4.79
N THR A 48 16.32 -1.54 5.26
CA THR A 48 15.62 -1.48 6.55
C THR A 48 16.39 -2.32 7.56
N VAL A 49 16.70 -1.74 8.72
CA VAL A 49 17.41 -2.43 9.81
C VAL A 49 16.60 -2.39 11.11
N LEU A 50 16.29 -3.57 11.62
CA LEU A 50 15.56 -3.82 12.86
C LEU A 50 16.51 -4.36 13.92
N LYS A 51 16.48 -3.81 15.14
CA LYS A 51 17.44 -4.16 16.20
C LYS A 51 16.79 -4.21 17.56
N ASP A 52 17.17 -5.21 18.34
CA ASP A 52 16.82 -5.33 19.75
C ASP A 52 18.08 -5.66 20.58
N PRO A 53 18.74 -4.65 21.19
CA PRO A 53 20.00 -4.83 21.92
C PRO A 53 19.86 -5.66 23.20
N LYS A 54 18.64 -5.78 23.74
CA LYS A 54 18.33 -6.48 25.01
C LYS A 54 17.18 -7.47 24.85
N GLY A 55 16.89 -7.87 23.61
CA GLY A 55 15.66 -8.54 23.26
C GLY A 55 15.52 -9.91 23.89
N THR A 56 14.40 -10.16 24.55
CA THR A 56 13.94 -11.53 24.73
C THR A 56 13.36 -12.03 23.40
N HIS A 57 13.45 -13.32 23.11
CA HIS A 57 13.00 -13.91 21.85
C HIS A 57 11.47 -13.85 21.61
N GLU A 58 10.72 -13.17 22.48
CA GLU A 58 9.26 -13.02 22.44
C GLU A 58 8.80 -11.55 22.41
N THR A 59 9.72 -10.59 22.21
CA THR A 59 9.31 -9.19 22.06
C THR A 59 8.39 -9.02 20.84
N PRO A 60 7.50 -8.02 20.83
CA PRO A 60 6.68 -7.71 19.66
C PRO A 60 7.52 -7.55 18.38
N LEU A 61 8.74 -7.01 18.51
CA LEU A 61 9.70 -6.85 17.42
C LEU A 61 10.18 -8.20 16.86
N ALA A 62 10.45 -9.18 17.73
CA ALA A 62 10.83 -10.52 17.31
C ALA A 62 9.67 -11.30 16.66
N ARG A 63 8.40 -10.97 16.98
CA ARG A 63 7.22 -11.56 16.32
C ARG A 63 7.05 -11.06 14.88
N VAL A 64 7.46 -9.83 14.59
CA VAL A 64 7.44 -9.29 13.22
C VAL A 64 8.29 -10.15 12.27
N LEU A 65 9.44 -10.67 12.73
CA LEU A 65 10.29 -11.56 11.93
C LEU A 65 9.67 -12.94 11.65
N ARG A 66 8.60 -13.32 12.37
CA ARG A 66 7.93 -14.62 12.23
C ARG A 66 6.68 -14.53 11.36
N ASP A 67 5.86 -13.53 11.64
CA ASP A 67 4.45 -13.52 11.25
C ASP A 67 4.14 -12.47 10.17
N TRP A 68 5.14 -11.73 9.68
CA TRP A 68 4.92 -10.67 8.70
C TRP A 68 5.26 -11.12 7.28
N ASP A 69 4.28 -11.38 6.45
CA ASP A 69 4.51 -11.80 5.05
C ASP A 69 5.05 -10.69 4.12
N ARG A 70 5.00 -9.42 4.55
CA ARG A 70 5.36 -8.27 3.69
C ARG A 70 6.85 -7.87 3.70
N PHE A 71 7.73 -8.51 4.48
CA PHE A 71 9.17 -8.23 4.42
C PHE A 71 9.86 -8.93 3.23
N ARG A 72 9.40 -8.65 1.99
CA ARG A 72 9.95 -9.29 0.79
C ARG A 72 11.27 -8.66 0.37
N SER A 73 12.31 -9.48 0.23
CA SER A 73 13.64 -9.07 -0.22
C SER A 73 14.39 -10.26 -0.85
N CYS A 74 15.29 -10.00 -1.79
CA CYS A 74 16.25 -11.01 -2.24
C CYS A 74 17.45 -11.14 -1.29
N VAL A 75 17.66 -10.17 -0.41
CA VAL A 75 18.85 -10.09 0.43
C VAL A 75 18.48 -9.90 1.89
N PHE A 76 19.10 -10.69 2.76
CA PHE A 76 18.96 -10.58 4.20
C PHE A 76 20.30 -10.74 4.90
N VAL A 77 20.53 -9.89 5.91
CA VAL A 77 21.68 -9.95 6.80
C VAL A 77 21.18 -9.94 8.24
N CYS A 78 21.53 -10.96 9.00
CA CYS A 78 21.12 -11.16 10.37
C CYS A 78 22.35 -11.35 11.25
N HIS A 79 22.27 -10.80 12.45
CA HIS A 79 23.27 -10.97 13.48
C HIS A 79 22.60 -11.18 14.83
N THR A 80 23.08 -12.18 15.58
CA THR A 80 22.75 -12.33 17.00
C THR A 80 24.02 -12.21 17.83
N HIS A 81 23.92 -11.63 19.02
CA HIS A 81 25.03 -11.59 19.99
C HIS A 81 24.57 -12.06 21.36
N GLY A 82 25.49 -12.64 22.12
CA GLY A 82 25.23 -12.95 23.52
C GLY A 82 25.11 -11.71 24.40
N ALA A 83 24.73 -11.92 25.65
CA ALA A 83 24.50 -10.84 26.58
C ALA A 83 25.78 -10.10 26.97
N ALA A 84 25.77 -8.78 26.81
CA ALA A 84 26.79 -7.90 27.37
C ALA A 84 26.13 -6.75 28.12
N LYS A 85 26.73 -6.35 29.25
CA LYS A 85 26.16 -5.41 30.22
C LYS A 85 25.83 -4.01 29.67
N ARG A 86 26.31 -3.64 28.47
CA ARG A 86 26.17 -2.29 27.88
C ARG A 86 26.09 -2.28 26.35
N ILE A 87 25.28 -3.14 25.73
CA ILE A 87 24.97 -2.99 24.30
C ILE A 87 23.77 -2.04 24.15
N THR A 88 23.95 -1.00 23.33
CA THR A 88 22.93 -0.01 22.97
C THR A 88 22.49 -0.20 21.53
N GLN A 89 21.42 0.46 21.09
CA GLN A 89 20.93 0.40 19.72
C GLN A 89 22.02 0.77 18.67
N GLN A 90 22.86 1.76 18.97
CA GLN A 90 23.96 2.17 18.10
C GLN A 90 25.11 1.15 18.04
N ASP A 91 25.25 0.30 19.07
CA ASP A 91 26.31 -0.71 19.14
C ASP A 91 25.84 -2.10 18.64
N THR A 92 24.56 -2.26 18.32
CA THR A 92 23.99 -3.52 17.82
C THR A 92 24.10 -3.61 16.30
N PRO A 93 24.83 -4.57 15.72
CA PRO A 93 24.82 -4.84 14.28
C PRO A 93 23.53 -5.57 13.83
N PRO A 94 23.16 -5.53 12.54
CA PRO A 94 23.92 -4.94 11.43
C PRO A 94 24.00 -3.41 11.43
N PHE A 95 25.12 -2.83 11.02
CA PHE A 95 25.29 -1.38 10.85
C PHE A 95 24.85 -0.96 9.44
N GLN A 96 24.22 0.20 9.32
CA GLN A 96 23.74 0.77 8.06
C GLN A 96 24.37 2.14 7.82
N ARG A 97 24.79 2.39 6.57
CA ARG A 97 25.26 3.69 6.09
C ARG A 97 24.97 3.84 4.59
N SER A 98 24.62 5.05 4.17
CA SER A 98 24.35 5.36 2.77
C SER A 98 25.61 5.86 2.07
N HIS A 99 25.89 5.35 0.87
CA HIS A 99 26.93 5.84 -0.04
C HIS A 99 26.46 5.68 -1.50
N ALA A 100 26.81 6.64 -2.36
CA ALA A 100 26.47 6.62 -3.79
C ALA A 100 24.98 6.37 -4.15
N GLY A 101 24.05 6.77 -3.26
CA GLY A 101 22.61 6.60 -3.44
C GLY A 101 22.06 5.22 -3.02
N ARG A 102 22.82 4.49 -2.20
CA ARG A 102 22.49 3.13 -1.75
C ARG A 102 22.90 2.94 -0.30
N ASP A 103 22.14 2.13 0.42
CA ASP A 103 22.50 1.69 1.76
C ASP A 103 23.39 0.46 1.72
N PHE A 104 24.44 0.51 2.51
CA PHE A 104 25.33 -0.60 2.79
C PHE A 104 25.03 -1.11 4.19
N VAL A 105 25.06 -2.43 4.34
CA VAL A 105 24.81 -3.13 5.59
C VAL A 105 26.02 -3.99 5.94
N PHE A 106 26.52 -3.88 7.17
CA PHE A 106 27.66 -4.65 7.65
C PHE A 106 27.38 -5.33 8.99
N ALA A 107 27.78 -6.60 9.11
CA ALA A 107 27.75 -7.35 10.35
C ALA A 107 29.07 -8.09 10.57
N HIS A 108 29.53 -8.10 11.80
CA HIS A 108 30.82 -8.67 12.20
C HIS A 108 30.62 -9.58 13.41
N SER A 109 31.25 -10.75 13.38
CA SER A 109 31.36 -11.66 14.51
C SER A 109 32.83 -11.86 14.84
N GLY A 110 33.30 -11.23 15.91
CA GLY A 110 34.70 -11.29 16.33
C GLY A 110 35.11 -10.13 17.24
N ASP A 111 36.42 -9.94 17.36
CA ASP A 111 37.08 -8.86 18.12
C ASP A 111 38.31 -8.43 17.30
N LEU A 112 38.28 -7.21 16.79
CA LEU A 112 39.32 -6.58 15.99
C LEU A 112 40.28 -5.72 16.82
N GLY A 113 40.11 -5.69 18.14
CA GLY A 113 40.96 -4.93 19.05
C GLY A 113 40.47 -3.49 19.28
N ARG A 114 40.80 -2.95 20.46
CA ARG A 114 40.37 -1.60 20.90
C ARG A 114 41.18 -0.47 20.25
N ASP A 115 42.34 -0.80 19.70
CA ASP A 115 43.28 0.07 19.01
C ASP A 115 43.08 0.08 17.48
N LEU A 116 41.98 -0.50 16.98
CA LEU A 116 41.66 -0.51 15.55
C LEU A 116 41.65 0.90 14.94
N GLY A 117 41.19 1.90 15.69
CA GLY A 117 41.20 3.30 15.24
C GLY A 117 42.59 3.91 15.06
N GLU A 118 43.59 3.40 15.77
CA GLU A 118 44.98 3.84 15.64
C GLU A 118 45.69 3.08 14.50
N THR A 119 45.42 1.78 14.37
CA THR A 119 46.06 0.92 13.36
C THR A 119 45.45 1.05 11.97
N LEU A 120 44.14 1.37 11.88
CA LEU A 120 43.40 1.60 10.65
C LEU A 120 42.57 2.89 10.77
N PRO A 121 43.21 4.07 10.68
CA PRO A 121 42.52 5.35 10.82
C PRO A 121 41.52 5.57 9.68
N LEU A 122 40.40 6.23 9.98
CA LEU A 122 39.40 6.61 9.00
C LEU A 122 39.98 7.68 8.07
N THR A 123 39.85 7.44 6.77
CA THR A 123 40.42 8.32 5.74
C THR A 123 39.44 9.35 5.20
N ASN A 124 38.14 9.16 5.47
CA ASN A 124 37.07 10.05 5.04
C ASN A 124 36.34 10.65 6.26
N PRO A 125 36.44 11.98 6.49
CA PRO A 125 35.81 12.63 7.64
C PRO A 125 34.26 12.69 7.55
N SER A 126 33.67 12.34 6.40
CA SER A 126 32.20 12.29 6.24
C SER A 126 31.60 10.96 6.70
N ILE A 127 32.43 9.96 7.03
CA ILE A 127 32.00 8.61 7.41
C ILE A 127 32.56 8.28 8.78
N GLU A 128 31.74 8.51 9.81
CA GLU A 128 32.13 8.32 11.21
C GLU A 128 31.23 7.28 11.91
N PRO A 129 31.78 6.51 12.87
CA PRO A 129 31.01 5.61 13.70
C PRO A 129 30.13 6.41 14.68
N VAL A 130 28.92 5.92 14.94
CA VAL A 130 28.01 6.50 15.95
C VAL A 130 28.20 5.82 17.30
N GLY A 131 28.36 4.50 17.28
CA GLY A 131 28.72 3.64 18.38
C GLY A 131 30.21 3.64 18.69
N ARG A 132 30.60 2.77 19.62
CA ARG A 132 32.00 2.64 20.09
C ARG A 132 32.61 1.28 19.76
N THR A 133 31.95 0.52 18.90
CA THR A 133 32.40 -0.82 18.53
C THR A 133 33.49 -0.74 17.48
N ASP A 134 34.48 -1.63 17.62
CA ASP A 134 35.46 -1.94 16.58
C ASP A 134 34.80 -2.32 15.25
N SER A 135 33.63 -2.95 15.32
CA SER A 135 32.83 -3.44 14.22
C SER A 135 32.27 -2.30 13.36
N GLU A 136 31.75 -1.25 13.98
CA GLU A 136 31.28 -0.06 13.24
C GLU A 136 32.43 0.77 12.70
N HIS A 137 33.56 0.83 13.43
CA HIS A 137 34.78 1.45 12.93
C HIS A 137 35.29 0.75 11.67
N ALA A 138 35.37 -0.59 11.69
CA ALA A 138 35.73 -1.40 10.52
C ALA A 138 34.80 -1.13 9.33
N PHE A 139 33.49 -0.99 9.58
CA PHE A 139 32.53 -0.65 8.54
C PHE A 139 32.79 0.74 7.92
N CYS A 140 33.03 1.75 8.78
CA CYS A 140 33.33 3.11 8.33
C CYS A 140 34.65 3.15 7.53
N TRP A 141 35.65 2.38 7.96
CA TRP A 141 36.91 2.24 7.24
C TRP A 141 36.72 1.64 5.84
N LEU A 142 35.96 0.54 5.73
CA LEU A 142 35.63 -0.09 4.44
C LEU A 142 34.91 0.88 3.49
N LEU A 143 33.89 1.58 3.98
CA LEU A 143 33.18 2.57 3.17
C LEU A 143 34.06 3.75 2.76
N GLY A 144 34.94 4.21 3.66
CA GLY A 144 35.96 5.22 3.34
C GLY A 144 36.83 4.79 2.16
N ARG A 145 37.34 3.55 2.18
CA ARG A 145 38.10 2.95 1.07
C ARG A 145 37.29 2.85 -0.22
N MET A 146 36.00 2.50 -0.14
CA MET A 146 35.12 2.49 -1.31
C MET A 146 34.98 3.88 -1.94
N VAL A 147 34.85 4.92 -1.11
CA VAL A 147 34.77 6.31 -1.60
C VAL A 147 36.08 6.73 -2.27
N GLU A 148 37.23 6.41 -1.68
CA GLU A 148 38.56 6.72 -2.26
C GLU A 148 38.74 6.16 -3.66
N VAL A 149 38.25 4.94 -3.91
CA VAL A 149 38.37 4.28 -5.21
C VAL A 149 37.22 4.60 -6.15
N GLY A 150 36.28 5.45 -5.74
CA GLY A 150 35.11 5.84 -6.52
C GLY A 150 34.08 4.72 -6.73
N ALA A 151 34.11 3.66 -5.93
CA ALA A 151 33.18 2.55 -6.04
C ALA A 151 31.78 2.95 -5.58
N ARG A 152 30.75 2.55 -6.34
CA ARG A 152 29.34 2.85 -6.05
C ARG A 152 28.57 1.62 -5.55
N SER A 153 29.10 0.42 -5.78
CA SER A 153 28.62 -0.89 -5.35
C SER A 153 29.78 -1.76 -4.88
N LEU A 154 29.49 -2.89 -4.23
CA LEU A 154 30.53 -3.86 -3.85
C LEU A 154 31.25 -4.45 -5.06
N ALA A 155 30.51 -4.68 -6.15
CA ALA A 155 31.07 -5.18 -7.40
C ALA A 155 32.08 -4.20 -8.03
N ASP A 156 31.85 -2.89 -7.94
CA ASP A 156 32.73 -1.86 -8.51
C ASP A 156 34.12 -1.83 -7.85
N VAL A 157 34.23 -2.28 -6.60
CA VAL A 157 35.52 -2.42 -5.90
C VAL A 157 36.39 -3.49 -6.57
N GLY A 158 35.76 -4.53 -7.11
CA GLY A 158 36.38 -5.76 -7.55
C GLY A 158 36.59 -6.75 -6.40
N TRP A 159 36.17 -8.01 -6.60
CA TRP A 159 36.11 -9.01 -5.54
C TRP A 159 37.47 -9.34 -4.90
N ALA A 160 38.54 -9.45 -5.70
CA ALA A 160 39.88 -9.70 -5.19
C ALA A 160 40.40 -8.54 -4.31
N LYS A 161 40.05 -7.30 -4.66
CA LYS A 161 40.44 -6.11 -3.89
C LYS A 161 39.66 -6.03 -2.58
N LEU A 162 38.36 -6.29 -2.62
CA LEU A 162 37.50 -6.37 -1.43
C LEU A 162 37.95 -7.49 -0.49
N HIS A 163 38.35 -8.65 -1.02
CA HIS A 163 38.94 -9.75 -0.25
C HIS A 163 40.22 -9.31 0.46
N GLY A 164 41.10 -8.58 -0.22
CA GLY A 164 42.31 -8.01 0.39
C GLY A 164 42.02 -7.06 1.55
N TRP A 165 41.01 -6.18 1.40
CA TRP A 165 40.61 -5.24 2.45
C TRP A 165 40.03 -5.95 3.68
N LEU A 166 39.19 -6.97 3.48
CA LEU A 166 38.66 -7.79 4.58
C LEU A 166 39.77 -8.63 5.26
N GLY A 167 40.77 -9.06 4.48
CA GLY A 167 41.99 -9.69 4.99
C GLY A 167 42.79 -8.76 5.90
N GLU A 168 42.98 -7.49 5.49
CA GLU A 168 43.68 -6.47 6.30
C GLU A 168 42.98 -6.22 7.64
N LEU A 169 41.63 -6.18 7.67
CA LEU A 169 40.88 -6.12 8.93
C LEU A 169 41.14 -7.36 9.79
N ASN A 170 41.09 -8.56 9.20
CA ASN A 170 41.30 -9.82 9.92
C ASN A 170 42.76 -10.07 10.33
N GLU A 171 43.71 -9.25 9.89
CA GLU A 171 45.07 -9.24 10.46
C GLU A 171 45.13 -8.52 11.81
N ARG A 172 44.18 -7.63 12.11
CA ARG A 172 44.14 -6.86 13.36
C ARG A 172 43.47 -7.61 14.51
N GLY A 173 42.63 -8.60 14.18
CA GLY A 173 42.00 -9.47 15.16
C GLY A 173 41.21 -10.60 14.49
N THR A 174 40.39 -11.29 15.27
CA THR A 174 39.58 -12.41 14.75
C THR A 174 38.23 -11.89 14.29
N GLY A 175 37.74 -12.33 13.14
CA GLY A 175 36.45 -11.84 12.66
C GLY A 175 35.97 -12.50 11.38
N SER A 176 34.69 -12.91 11.39
CA SER A 176 33.93 -13.17 10.18
C SER A 176 33.03 -11.99 9.86
N PHE A 177 32.86 -11.69 8.58
CA PHE A 177 32.16 -10.49 8.13
C PHE A 177 31.05 -10.83 7.12
N LEU A 178 29.94 -10.13 7.23
CA LEU A 178 28.91 -10.02 6.20
C LEU A 178 28.79 -8.57 5.78
N LEU A 179 28.86 -8.32 4.47
CA LEU A 179 28.69 -7.00 3.87
C LEU A 179 27.69 -7.11 2.72
N SER A 180 26.76 -6.16 2.64
CA SER A 180 25.79 -6.13 1.55
C SER A 180 25.50 -4.71 1.13
N ASP A 181 25.18 -4.55 -0.15
CA ASP A 181 24.70 -3.32 -0.74
C ASP A 181 23.26 -3.48 -1.28
N GLY A 182 22.60 -4.62 -0.99
CA GLY A 182 21.25 -4.95 -1.45
C GLY A 182 21.19 -5.69 -2.78
N HIS A 183 22.27 -5.67 -3.57
CA HIS A 183 22.40 -6.54 -4.74
C HIS A 183 23.29 -7.74 -4.42
N ASP A 184 24.41 -7.48 -3.76
CA ASP A 184 25.39 -8.48 -3.38
C ASP A 184 25.38 -8.71 -1.87
N VAL A 185 25.68 -9.96 -1.49
CA VAL A 185 26.05 -10.31 -0.12
C VAL A 185 27.42 -10.95 -0.16
N VAL A 186 28.40 -10.29 0.46
CA VAL A 186 29.76 -10.76 0.60
C VAL A 186 29.93 -11.35 1.99
N ALA A 187 30.47 -12.57 2.05
CA ALA A 187 30.79 -13.25 3.28
C ALA A 187 32.27 -13.60 3.32
N TYR A 188 32.97 -13.18 4.37
CA TYR A 188 34.38 -13.47 4.62
C TYR A 188 34.53 -14.29 5.89
N CYS A 189 35.22 -15.42 5.80
CA CYS A 189 35.45 -16.34 6.91
C CYS A 189 36.75 -16.01 7.64
N ASP A 190 36.69 -15.93 8.97
CA ASP A 190 37.82 -15.70 9.85
C ASP A 190 39.01 -16.63 9.55
N ARG A 191 40.21 -16.04 9.42
CA ARG A 191 41.47 -16.71 9.12
C ARG A 191 42.01 -17.50 10.31
N ALA A 192 41.75 -17.06 11.53
CA ALA A 192 42.12 -17.79 12.74
C ALA A 192 41.22 -19.01 13.01
N GLY A 193 40.05 -19.06 12.35
CA GLY A 193 39.07 -20.13 12.49
C GLY A 193 38.24 -20.08 13.78
N ALA A 194 38.33 -18.99 14.55
CA ALA A 194 37.57 -18.77 15.77
C ALA A 194 36.08 -18.53 15.49
N HIS A 195 35.77 -17.91 14.36
CA HIS A 195 34.40 -17.60 13.93
C HIS A 195 34.13 -18.27 12.57
N PRO A 196 33.90 -19.59 12.50
CA PRO A 196 33.73 -20.28 11.22
C PRO A 196 32.44 -19.87 10.51
N LEU A 197 32.46 -19.92 9.17
CA LEU A 197 31.27 -19.81 8.33
C LEU A 197 31.00 -21.12 7.59
N TRP A 198 29.73 -21.43 7.45
CA TRP A 198 29.18 -22.53 6.66
C TRP A 198 28.32 -21.95 5.55
N ARG A 199 28.35 -22.57 4.38
CA ARG A 199 27.56 -22.16 3.23
C ARG A 199 26.77 -23.31 2.64
N VAL A 200 25.61 -22.99 2.10
CA VAL A 200 24.77 -23.94 1.36
C VAL A 200 24.12 -23.23 0.18
N ARG A 201 23.98 -23.95 -0.93
CA ARG A 201 23.14 -23.56 -2.05
C ARG A 201 21.97 -24.51 -2.12
N ARG A 202 20.75 -23.98 -2.15
CA ARG A 202 19.53 -24.75 -2.36
C ARG A 202 19.11 -24.58 -3.81
N THR A 203 18.88 -25.70 -4.50
CA THR A 203 18.39 -25.74 -5.87
C THR A 203 17.13 -26.61 -5.96
N PRO A 204 16.16 -26.30 -6.84
CA PRO A 204 14.94 -27.08 -6.94
C PRO A 204 15.20 -28.53 -7.39
N PRO A 205 14.32 -29.48 -7.02
CA PRO A 205 13.19 -29.33 -6.11
C PRO A 205 13.68 -29.28 -4.65
N HIS A 206 13.27 -28.25 -3.91
CA HIS A 206 13.59 -28.15 -2.48
C HIS A 206 12.68 -29.09 -1.70
N ARG A 207 13.24 -29.87 -0.77
CA ARG A 207 12.42 -30.50 0.27
C ARG A 207 11.96 -29.40 1.22
N ARG A 208 10.64 -29.30 1.43
CA ARG A 208 10.07 -28.44 2.48
C ARG A 208 10.66 -28.82 3.82
N MET A 209 11.37 -27.89 4.45
CA MET A 209 12.09 -28.13 5.70
C MET A 209 12.44 -26.82 6.37
N VAL A 210 12.15 -26.77 7.67
CA VAL A 210 12.57 -25.72 8.57
C VAL A 210 14.04 -25.96 8.98
N LEU A 211 14.92 -25.00 8.67
CA LEU A 211 16.33 -25.02 9.07
C LEU A 211 16.44 -24.57 10.53
N LYS A 212 17.15 -25.34 11.37
CA LYS A 212 17.24 -25.14 12.82
C LYS A 212 18.68 -25.16 13.31
N SER A 213 19.00 -24.18 14.14
CA SER A 213 20.16 -24.18 15.03
C SER A 213 19.71 -23.96 16.47
N GLU A 214 20.67 -23.88 17.38
CA GLU A 214 20.44 -23.55 18.78
C GLU A 214 19.78 -22.17 18.95
N LYS A 215 20.15 -21.18 18.14
CA LYS A 215 19.70 -19.78 18.28
C LYS A 215 18.71 -19.30 17.22
N ILE A 216 18.65 -19.94 16.06
CA ILE A 216 17.82 -19.52 14.93
C ILE A 216 17.08 -20.71 14.34
N VAL A 217 15.78 -20.54 14.13
CA VAL A 217 14.93 -21.37 13.28
C VAL A 217 14.54 -20.53 12.07
N LEU A 218 14.76 -21.05 10.88
CA LEU A 218 14.51 -20.39 9.62
C LEU A 218 13.55 -21.27 8.81
N ASP A 219 12.33 -20.78 8.64
CA ASP A 219 11.34 -21.38 7.76
C ASP A 219 11.39 -20.66 6.40
N LEU A 220 11.60 -21.44 5.35
CA LEU A 220 11.74 -20.96 3.97
C LEU A 220 10.55 -21.39 3.10
N ASP A 221 9.51 -22.00 3.69
CA ASP A 221 8.39 -22.61 2.96
C ASP A 221 7.16 -21.69 2.90
N ASN A 222 7.36 -20.41 2.66
CA ASN A 222 6.26 -19.46 2.48
C ASN A 222 5.54 -19.71 1.13
N PRO A 223 4.21 -19.95 1.11
CA PRO A 223 3.47 -20.20 -0.12
C PRO A 223 3.50 -19.08 -1.17
N HIS A 224 3.82 -17.84 -0.76
CA HIS A 224 3.91 -16.68 -1.64
C HIS A 224 5.30 -16.48 -2.27
N ASP A 225 6.27 -17.27 -1.83
CA ASP A 225 7.64 -17.19 -2.28
C ASP A 225 7.84 -18.01 -3.56
N VAL A 226 8.36 -17.35 -4.60
CA VAL A 226 8.53 -17.91 -5.95
C VAL A 226 10.00 -18.17 -6.31
N ASN A 227 10.89 -17.99 -5.34
CA ASN A 227 12.32 -18.16 -5.50
C ASN A 227 12.67 -19.63 -5.78
N ARG A 228 13.51 -19.82 -6.80
CA ARG A 228 13.98 -21.14 -7.24
C ARG A 228 15.33 -21.45 -6.65
N GLU A 229 16.23 -20.48 -6.50
CA GLU A 229 17.58 -20.70 -5.97
C GLU A 229 17.85 -19.85 -4.74
N MET A 230 18.59 -20.42 -3.79
CA MET A 230 18.94 -19.75 -2.55
C MET A 230 20.40 -20.02 -2.22
N ALA A 231 21.16 -18.98 -1.90
CA ALA A 231 22.51 -19.07 -1.35
C ALA A 231 22.48 -18.55 0.08
N ILE A 232 22.92 -19.37 1.03
CA ILE A 232 22.87 -19.06 2.45
C ILE A 232 24.26 -19.26 3.04
N VAL A 233 24.71 -18.29 3.84
CA VAL A 233 25.91 -18.36 4.66
C VAL A 233 25.52 -18.16 6.13
N SER A 234 26.01 -19.01 7.02
CA SER A 234 25.68 -18.99 8.44
C SER A 234 26.91 -19.32 9.30
N GLY A 235 27.01 -18.72 10.48
CA GLY A 235 28.06 -19.05 11.46
C GLY A 235 27.95 -20.48 12.02
N THR A 236 26.79 -21.10 11.88
CA THR A 236 26.54 -22.50 12.27
C THR A 236 25.77 -23.25 11.19
N ARG A 237 25.89 -24.59 11.20
CA ARG A 237 25.05 -25.45 10.37
C ARG A 237 23.61 -25.38 10.88
N LEU A 238 22.68 -25.01 10.01
CA LEU A 238 21.26 -24.93 10.33
C LEU A 238 20.50 -26.23 10.00
N SER A 239 21.16 -27.26 9.47
CA SER A 239 20.55 -28.58 9.26
C SER A 239 21.65 -29.63 9.10
N GLU A 240 21.36 -30.86 9.55
CA GLU A 240 22.21 -32.02 9.28
C GLU A 240 21.85 -32.71 7.95
N VAL A 241 20.69 -32.37 7.38
CA VAL A 241 20.16 -32.99 6.15
C VAL A 241 20.68 -32.29 4.90
N GLU A 242 21.00 -31.00 5.00
CA GLU A 242 21.60 -30.25 3.89
C GLU A 242 23.13 -30.39 3.89
N SER A 243 23.70 -30.40 2.68
CA SER A 243 25.14 -30.50 2.44
C SER A 243 25.87 -29.16 2.69
N TRP A 244 25.80 -28.68 3.92
CA TRP A 244 26.54 -27.47 4.35
C TRP A 244 28.05 -27.66 4.17
N LYS A 245 28.67 -26.83 3.35
CA LYS A 245 30.11 -26.79 3.13
C LYS A 245 30.75 -25.78 4.08
N ARG A 246 31.79 -26.19 4.81
CA ARG A 246 32.57 -25.27 5.64
C ARG A 246 33.42 -24.37 4.75
N MET A 247 33.41 -23.06 4.99
CA MET A 247 34.31 -22.15 4.31
C MET A 247 35.75 -22.34 4.82
N ALA A 248 36.73 -22.25 3.92
CA ALA A 248 38.14 -22.29 4.31
C ALA A 248 38.52 -21.02 5.11
N PRO A 249 39.44 -21.10 6.09
CA PRO A 249 39.88 -19.93 6.84
C PRO A 249 40.45 -18.85 5.90
N GLY A 250 39.98 -17.60 6.06
CA GLY A 250 40.37 -16.47 5.21
C GLY A 250 39.71 -16.47 3.82
N ALA A 251 38.78 -17.41 3.54
CA ALA A 251 38.08 -17.44 2.27
C ALA A 251 36.92 -16.43 2.24
N MET A 252 36.65 -15.88 1.07
CA MET A 252 35.52 -15.00 0.80
C MET A 252 34.66 -15.55 -0.34
N VAL A 253 33.35 -15.44 -0.19
CA VAL A 253 32.37 -15.70 -1.25
C VAL A 253 31.50 -14.46 -1.45
N ALA A 254 31.10 -14.22 -2.70
CA ALA A 254 30.10 -13.21 -3.04
C ALA A 254 28.84 -13.91 -3.58
N MET A 255 27.67 -13.50 -3.11
CA MET A 255 26.38 -14.05 -3.47
C MET A 255 25.53 -12.98 -4.14
N ARG A 256 24.82 -13.37 -5.20
CA ARG A 256 23.84 -12.52 -5.89
C ARG A 256 22.75 -13.41 -6.46
N ARG A 257 21.48 -12.99 -6.31
CA ARG A 257 20.32 -13.65 -6.90
C ARG A 257 20.30 -15.18 -6.69
N GLY A 258 20.53 -15.62 -5.46
CA GLY A 258 20.40 -17.04 -5.11
C GLY A 258 21.61 -17.93 -5.44
N VAL A 259 22.69 -17.37 -6.00
CA VAL A 259 23.91 -18.12 -6.35
C VAL A 259 25.17 -17.48 -5.81
N PHE A 260 26.23 -18.28 -5.69
CA PHE A 260 27.59 -17.80 -5.44
C PHE A 260 28.18 -17.33 -6.78
N ILE A 261 28.49 -16.04 -6.91
CA ILE A 261 29.03 -15.44 -8.13
C ILE A 261 30.55 -15.36 -8.17
N TRP A 262 31.19 -15.48 -6.99
CA TRP A 262 32.63 -15.43 -6.86
C TRP A 262 33.08 -16.11 -5.56
N SER A 263 34.27 -16.71 -5.59
CA SER A 263 34.95 -17.28 -4.44
C SER A 263 36.45 -16.99 -4.52
N SER A 264 37.09 -16.74 -3.38
CA SER A 264 38.55 -16.56 -3.28
C SER A 264 39.33 -17.88 -3.35
N VAL A 265 38.64 -19.01 -3.23
CA VAL A 265 39.18 -20.36 -3.38
C VAL A 265 38.45 -21.07 -4.52
N GLU A 266 39.09 -22.07 -5.14
CA GLU A 266 38.42 -22.90 -6.14
C GLU A 266 37.14 -23.51 -5.57
N ASP A 267 36.03 -23.28 -6.26
CA ASP A 267 34.70 -23.60 -5.76
C ASP A 267 33.76 -23.94 -6.92
N GLU A 268 33.34 -25.20 -6.97
CA GLU A 268 32.45 -25.73 -8.00
C GLU A 268 31.02 -25.16 -7.95
N ASP A 269 30.64 -24.53 -6.83
CA ASP A 269 29.32 -23.91 -6.69
C ASP A 269 29.24 -22.52 -7.31
N VAL A 270 30.38 -21.92 -7.67
CA VAL A 270 30.46 -20.58 -8.27
C VAL A 270 29.96 -20.60 -9.71
N ARG A 271 28.98 -19.75 -10.01
CA ARG A 271 28.36 -19.62 -11.34
C ARG A 271 27.94 -18.17 -11.59
N PRO A 272 27.82 -17.73 -12.86
CA PRO A 272 27.28 -16.41 -13.14
C PRO A 272 25.89 -16.25 -12.52
N ALA A 273 25.60 -15.07 -11.98
CA ALA A 273 24.25 -14.76 -11.52
C ALA A 273 23.26 -14.93 -12.68
N PRO A 274 22.08 -15.52 -12.45
CA PRO A 274 21.02 -15.50 -13.44
C PRO A 274 20.73 -14.04 -13.81
N GLU A 275 20.56 -13.76 -15.11
CA GLU A 275 20.04 -12.47 -15.56
C GLU A 275 18.72 -12.22 -14.81
N ALA A 276 18.51 -10.98 -14.35
CA ALA A 276 17.23 -10.59 -13.80
C ALA A 276 16.17 -11.03 -14.81
N ALA A 277 15.19 -11.85 -14.40
CA ALA A 277 14.08 -12.16 -15.26
C ALA A 277 13.52 -10.82 -15.74
N ALA A 278 13.65 -10.53 -17.02
CA ALA A 278 13.13 -9.32 -17.60
C ALA A 278 11.61 -9.35 -17.43
N GLU A 279 11.09 -8.75 -16.36
CA GLU A 279 9.85 -8.01 -16.53
C GLU A 279 10.19 -6.95 -17.58
N ALA A 280 9.60 -7.12 -18.76
CA ALA A 280 9.82 -6.26 -19.91
C ALA A 280 9.40 -4.82 -19.58
N ALA A 281 10.34 -4.05 -19.04
CA ALA A 281 10.31 -2.60 -19.08
C ALA A 281 10.92 -2.17 -20.42
N PRO A 282 10.17 -1.50 -21.31
CA PRO A 282 10.75 -0.97 -22.54
C PRO A 282 11.76 0.13 -22.17
N ALA A 283 13.02 -0.09 -22.52
CA ALA A 283 14.07 0.90 -22.40
C ALA A 283 13.82 2.03 -23.41
N LEU A 284 13.34 3.18 -22.93
CA LEU A 284 13.34 4.43 -23.71
C LEU A 284 14.69 5.12 -23.51
N GLY A 285 15.52 5.03 -24.54
CA GLY A 285 16.79 5.72 -24.62
C GLY A 285 16.63 7.23 -24.49
N MET A 286 17.45 7.81 -23.62
CA MET A 286 17.62 9.24 -23.44
C MET A 286 18.07 9.91 -24.74
N LEU A 287 17.26 10.83 -25.26
CA LEU A 287 17.68 11.89 -26.18
C LEU A 287 17.57 13.21 -25.43
N TRP A 288 18.64 13.57 -24.72
CA TRP A 288 18.83 14.94 -24.24
C TRP A 288 19.19 15.79 -25.46
N THR A 289 18.29 16.66 -25.88
CA THR A 289 18.66 17.83 -26.70
C THR A 289 18.39 19.06 -25.87
N GLU A 290 19.47 19.79 -25.61
CA GLU A 290 19.46 21.08 -24.93
C GLU A 290 18.52 22.03 -25.67
N THR A 291 17.54 22.58 -24.96
CA THR A 291 16.90 23.83 -25.38
C THR A 291 16.87 24.80 -24.22
N SER A 292 17.48 25.94 -24.49
CA SER A 292 17.77 27.05 -23.60
C SER A 292 16.50 27.63 -22.97
N VAL A 293 16.60 27.96 -21.68
CA VAL A 293 15.61 28.73 -20.94
C VAL A 293 15.61 30.16 -21.49
N GLY A 294 14.61 30.49 -22.30
CA GLY A 294 14.28 31.86 -22.68
C GLY A 294 13.63 32.59 -21.50
N SER A 295 14.29 33.63 -21.01
CA SER A 295 13.79 34.54 -19.99
C SER A 295 12.58 35.34 -20.51
N VAL A 296 11.49 35.36 -19.74
CA VAL A 296 10.33 36.23 -19.98
C VAL A 296 10.28 37.28 -18.87
N PRO A 297 10.23 38.59 -19.18
CA PRO A 297 10.24 39.64 -18.17
C PRO A 297 8.84 39.88 -17.58
N ALA A 298 8.82 40.25 -16.29
CA ALA A 298 7.61 40.65 -15.56
C ALA A 298 7.03 41.97 -16.10
N PRO A 299 5.69 42.12 -16.19
CA PRO A 299 5.08 43.39 -16.57
C PRO A 299 5.01 44.33 -15.37
N THR A 300 5.46 45.56 -15.60
CA THR A 300 5.36 46.71 -14.71
C THR A 300 3.92 47.23 -14.63
N ALA A 301 3.55 47.66 -13.43
CA ALA A 301 2.32 48.37 -13.16
C ALA A 301 2.50 49.85 -13.48
N GLU A 302 1.70 50.40 -14.39
CA GLU A 302 1.21 51.80 -14.34
C GLU A 302 0.23 52.06 -15.49
N GLY A 303 -0.83 52.83 -15.18
CA GLY A 303 -1.65 53.51 -16.19
C GLY A 303 -3.08 53.00 -16.34
N ALA A 304 -3.99 53.52 -15.51
CA ALA A 304 -5.25 54.13 -15.95
C ALA A 304 -6.22 54.30 -14.75
N ARG A 305 -6.06 55.42 -14.04
CA ARG A 305 -7.17 56.08 -13.35
C ARG A 305 -7.73 57.12 -14.32
N GLY A 306 -9.02 57.04 -14.63
CA GLY A 306 -9.73 58.09 -15.34
C GLY A 306 -11.04 57.57 -15.88
N GLU A 307 -12.14 58.18 -15.42
CA GLU A 307 -13.50 58.08 -15.97
C GLU A 307 -14.27 56.79 -15.59
N ALA A 308 -15.48 56.82 -15.03
CA ALA A 308 -16.43 57.89 -14.83
C ALA A 308 -17.29 57.59 -13.59
N ARG A 309 -17.26 58.54 -12.65
CA ARG A 309 -18.37 58.80 -11.73
C ARG A 309 -19.50 59.41 -12.55
N GLN A 310 -20.54 58.64 -12.84
CA GLN A 310 -21.89 59.12 -13.13
C GLN A 310 -22.84 57.91 -13.10
N ALA A 311 -24.05 58.11 -12.58
CA ALA A 311 -25.11 57.12 -12.34
C ALA A 311 -25.05 56.40 -10.97
N THR A 312 -25.21 57.17 -9.89
CA THR A 312 -25.72 56.65 -8.61
C THR A 312 -26.68 57.66 -8.00
N GLU A 313 -27.78 57.96 -8.68
CA GLU A 313 -28.89 58.75 -8.12
C GLU A 313 -30.12 58.67 -9.04
N ALA A 314 -30.87 57.56 -8.95
CA ALA A 314 -32.29 57.51 -9.28
C ALA A 314 -32.85 56.12 -8.94
N LYS A 315 -34.00 56.10 -8.27
CA LYS A 315 -34.83 54.93 -7.93
C LYS A 315 -34.40 54.11 -6.71
N ARG A 316 -34.19 54.84 -5.61
CA ARG A 316 -34.55 54.37 -4.28
C ARG A 316 -35.80 55.13 -3.84
N GLU A 317 -36.97 54.63 -4.24
CA GLU A 317 -38.30 54.88 -3.65
C GLU A 317 -39.37 54.39 -4.64
N GLN A 318 -39.92 53.20 -4.39
CA GLN A 318 -41.37 52.98 -4.41
C GLN A 318 -41.73 51.53 -4.03
N SER A 319 -42.72 51.46 -3.14
CA SER A 319 -43.59 50.32 -2.84
C SER A 319 -43.11 49.30 -1.79
N ARG A 320 -43.30 49.72 -0.53
CA ARG A 320 -44.03 48.91 0.45
C ARG A 320 -45.48 48.76 -0.04
N PHE A 321 -45.94 47.55 -0.36
CA PHE A 321 -47.33 47.14 -0.16
C PHE A 321 -47.41 45.61 -0.03
N ARG A 322 -47.96 45.17 1.10
CA ARG A 322 -48.20 43.78 1.49
C ARG A 322 -49.61 43.43 1.00
N ALA A 323 -49.76 42.37 0.22
CA ALA A 323 -51.05 41.76 -0.09
C ALA A 323 -50.94 40.24 0.06
N ALA A 324 -51.91 39.64 0.75
CA ALA A 324 -52.00 38.21 1.01
C ALA A 324 -52.31 37.42 -0.29
N PRO A 325 -51.83 36.18 -0.45
CA PRO A 325 -52.15 35.39 -1.63
C PRO A 325 -53.52 34.69 -1.48
N THR A 326 -54.41 34.98 -2.41
CA THR A 326 -55.65 34.24 -2.69
C THR A 326 -55.32 32.87 -3.30
N PRO A 327 -56.04 31.78 -2.98
CA PRO A 327 -55.68 30.44 -3.46
C PRO A 327 -55.99 30.33 -4.96
N ARG A 328 -54.95 30.16 -5.80
CA ARG A 328 -55.11 29.79 -7.21
C ARG A 328 -55.30 28.28 -7.31
N ALA A 329 -56.30 27.88 -8.10
CA ALA A 329 -56.56 26.49 -8.46
C ALA A 329 -55.32 25.87 -9.13
N ARG A 330 -54.94 24.67 -8.67
CA ARG A 330 -53.79 23.90 -9.17
C ARG A 330 -53.98 23.58 -10.65
N SER A 331 -52.95 23.85 -11.44
CA SER A 331 -52.90 23.42 -12.84
C SER A 331 -52.38 21.98 -12.92
N THR A 332 -52.74 21.24 -13.96
CA THR A 332 -52.27 19.86 -14.22
C THR A 332 -50.75 19.76 -14.38
N ARG A 333 -50.05 20.88 -14.63
CA ARG A 333 -48.58 20.98 -14.58
C ARG A 333 -48.02 20.98 -13.16
N ASP A 334 -48.75 21.53 -12.20
CA ASP A 334 -48.37 21.49 -10.78
C ASP A 334 -48.54 20.07 -10.23
N GLU A 335 -49.57 19.34 -10.64
CA GLU A 335 -49.75 17.91 -10.27
C GLU A 335 -48.65 17.02 -10.87
N ALA A 336 -48.24 17.24 -12.13
CA ALA A 336 -47.12 16.51 -12.73
C ALA A 336 -45.74 16.89 -12.13
N ALA A 337 -45.60 18.09 -11.56
CA ALA A 337 -44.42 18.53 -10.82
C ALA A 337 -44.44 18.08 -9.34
N GLU A 338 -45.63 17.89 -8.75
CA GLU A 338 -45.82 17.32 -7.42
C GLU A 338 -45.50 15.82 -7.42
N VAL A 339 -45.94 15.07 -8.43
CA VAL A 339 -45.60 13.65 -8.63
C VAL A 339 -44.10 13.45 -8.89
N ARG A 340 -43.43 14.41 -9.56
CA ARG A 340 -41.96 14.40 -9.76
C ARG A 340 -41.14 14.76 -8.51
N ARG A 341 -41.78 15.19 -7.42
CA ARG A 341 -41.14 15.42 -6.10
C ARG A 341 -41.21 14.22 -5.17
N GLU A 342 -42.02 13.22 -5.50
CA GLU A 342 -42.14 12.00 -4.70
C GLU A 342 -40.93 11.10 -4.99
N GLY A 343 -40.04 10.98 -4.01
CA GLY A 343 -38.90 10.09 -4.09
C GLY A 343 -39.33 8.63 -4.05
N ARG A 344 -38.52 7.73 -4.63
CA ARG A 344 -38.78 6.29 -4.61
C ARG A 344 -38.43 5.70 -3.25
N VAL A 345 -39.32 4.89 -2.68
CA VAL A 345 -39.03 4.15 -1.46
C VAL A 345 -38.48 2.76 -1.83
N LEU A 346 -37.32 2.43 -1.28
CA LEU A 346 -36.61 1.17 -1.47
C LEU A 346 -36.42 0.49 -0.13
N THR A 347 -36.65 -0.83 -0.10
CA THR A 347 -36.27 -1.70 1.02
C THR A 347 -35.02 -2.46 0.63
N VAL A 348 -34.02 -2.45 1.49
CA VAL A 348 -32.75 -3.16 1.32
C VAL A 348 -32.58 -4.15 2.47
N ASP A 349 -32.45 -5.43 2.14
CA ASP A 349 -32.01 -6.49 3.03
C ASP A 349 -30.59 -6.91 2.64
N HIS A 350 -29.63 -6.69 3.54
CA HIS A 350 -28.23 -7.10 3.39
C HIS A 350 -27.91 -8.15 4.44
N GLU A 351 -27.39 -9.30 4.01
CA GLU A 351 -26.87 -10.35 4.88
C GLU A 351 -25.43 -10.68 4.47
N THR A 352 -24.54 -10.77 5.46
CA THR A 352 -23.18 -11.29 5.27
C THR A 352 -22.89 -12.30 6.35
N ILE A 353 -22.46 -13.49 5.94
CA ILE A 353 -22.13 -14.60 6.84
C ILE A 353 -20.68 -15.01 6.59
N TYR A 354 -19.89 -14.99 7.65
CA TYR A 354 -18.54 -15.51 7.71
C TYR A 354 -18.54 -16.81 8.49
N ARG A 355 -17.90 -17.84 7.94
CA ARG A 355 -17.68 -19.13 8.62
C ARG A 355 -16.21 -19.45 8.67
N TYR A 356 -15.74 -19.91 9.82
CA TYR A 356 -14.35 -20.20 10.10
C TYR A 356 -14.18 -21.67 10.49
N GLU A 357 -13.17 -22.32 9.92
CA GLU A 357 -12.81 -23.70 10.29
C GLU A 357 -12.24 -23.76 11.72
N GLU A 358 -11.43 -22.78 12.11
CA GLU A 358 -10.95 -22.60 13.49
C GLU A 358 -11.64 -21.40 14.16
N PRO A 359 -12.05 -21.51 15.44
CA PRO A 359 -12.77 -20.45 16.12
C PRO A 359 -11.94 -19.16 16.22
N VAL A 360 -12.58 -18.04 15.96
CA VAL A 360 -12.02 -16.70 16.23
C VAL A 360 -12.23 -16.38 17.70
N GLU A 361 -11.15 -16.10 18.44
CA GLU A 361 -11.23 -15.78 19.87
C GLU A 361 -11.40 -14.27 20.12
N LEU A 362 -10.79 -13.44 19.27
CA LEU A 362 -10.77 -11.99 19.42
C LEU A 362 -10.79 -11.32 18.05
N SER A 363 -11.78 -10.48 17.81
CA SER A 363 -11.88 -9.70 16.58
C SER A 363 -12.43 -8.30 16.81
N ALA A 364 -12.04 -7.37 15.95
CA ALA A 364 -12.66 -6.04 15.84
C ALA A 364 -13.08 -5.78 14.41
N HIS A 365 -14.28 -5.23 14.26
CA HIS A 365 -14.93 -4.95 12.99
C HIS A 365 -15.36 -3.49 12.94
N LEU A 366 -15.41 -2.96 11.72
CA LEU A 366 -16.01 -1.68 11.39
C LEU A 366 -17.09 -1.95 10.33
N TYR A 367 -18.32 -1.55 10.64
CA TYR A 367 -19.45 -1.64 9.73
C TYR A 367 -19.89 -0.25 9.29
N ARG A 368 -20.00 -0.06 7.98
CA ARG A 368 -20.50 1.14 7.30
C ARG A 368 -21.74 0.76 6.50
N LEU A 369 -22.76 0.24 7.20
CA LEU A 369 -23.98 -0.29 6.60
C LEU A 369 -25.20 0.63 6.79
N HIS A 370 -25.05 1.73 7.54
CA HIS A 370 -26.13 2.69 7.72
C HIS A 370 -26.24 3.59 6.48
N PRO A 371 -27.38 3.66 5.79
CA PRO A 371 -27.53 4.51 4.62
C PRO A 371 -27.33 6.00 4.94
N VAL A 372 -26.87 6.78 3.97
CA VAL A 372 -26.72 8.24 4.13
C VAL A 372 -28.09 8.90 4.30
N HIS A 373 -28.19 9.84 5.24
CA HIS A 373 -29.32 10.74 5.36
C HIS A 373 -28.92 12.15 4.89
N ASP A 374 -29.45 12.59 3.74
CA ASP A 374 -29.18 13.92 3.19
C ASP A 374 -30.33 14.45 2.32
N LEU A 375 -30.11 15.57 1.63
CA LEU A 375 -31.11 16.21 0.76
C LEU A 375 -31.71 15.29 -0.32
N ARG A 376 -30.99 14.24 -0.74
CA ARG A 376 -31.40 13.31 -1.80
C ARG A 376 -31.79 11.94 -1.30
N GLN A 377 -31.59 11.63 -0.02
CA GLN A 377 -31.96 10.34 0.56
C GLN A 377 -32.40 10.48 2.00
N ASP A 378 -33.62 10.06 2.31
CA ASP A 378 -34.08 9.93 3.68
C ASP A 378 -33.98 8.47 4.13
N VAL A 379 -33.46 8.24 5.33
CA VAL A 379 -33.56 6.94 6.02
C VAL A 379 -34.87 6.93 6.81
N LEU A 380 -35.80 6.04 6.44
CA LEU A 380 -37.11 5.91 7.07
C LEU A 380 -37.09 4.92 8.23
N ASP A 381 -36.37 3.81 8.05
CA ASP A 381 -36.13 2.80 9.07
C ASP A 381 -34.77 2.12 8.83
N TYR A 382 -34.09 1.74 9.91
CA TYR A 382 -32.80 1.05 9.85
C TYR A 382 -32.61 0.12 11.05
N GLN A 383 -32.30 -1.14 10.78
CA GLN A 383 -32.01 -2.16 11.77
C GLN A 383 -30.73 -2.88 11.39
N LEU A 384 -29.85 -3.10 12.37
CA LEU A 384 -28.59 -3.82 12.22
C LEU A 384 -28.46 -4.84 13.35
N GLU A 385 -28.40 -6.11 12.96
CA GLU A 385 -28.23 -7.24 13.87
C GLU A 385 -26.90 -7.93 13.56
N ILE A 386 -26.16 -8.25 14.62
CA ILE A 386 -24.84 -8.90 14.53
C ILE A 386 -24.79 -10.02 15.55
N SER A 387 -24.34 -11.20 15.11
CA SER A 387 -24.04 -12.33 15.97
C SER A 387 -22.65 -12.88 15.66
N PRO A 388 -21.84 -13.23 16.67
CA PRO A 388 -22.16 -13.22 18.10
C PRO A 388 -22.22 -11.78 18.67
N PRO A 389 -22.91 -11.56 19.81
CA PRO A 389 -22.98 -10.23 20.38
C PRO A 389 -21.60 -9.71 20.80
N GLY A 390 -21.43 -8.39 20.88
CA GLY A 390 -20.13 -7.77 21.14
C GLY A 390 -20.28 -6.35 21.68
N ALA A 391 -19.16 -5.71 21.97
CA ALA A 391 -19.14 -4.32 22.37
C ALA A 391 -19.25 -3.43 21.12
N ALA A 392 -20.30 -2.62 21.07
CA ALA A 392 -20.65 -1.75 19.96
C ALA A 392 -20.38 -0.28 20.31
N ARG A 393 -19.74 0.46 19.40
CA ARG A 393 -19.59 1.91 19.48
C ARG A 393 -19.87 2.55 18.13
N ARG A 394 -20.85 3.46 18.09
CA ARG A 394 -21.17 4.25 16.90
C ARG A 394 -20.38 5.55 16.91
N ALA A 395 -19.91 5.96 15.73
CA ALA A 395 -19.26 7.24 15.51
C ALA A 395 -19.47 7.67 14.05
N GLU A 396 -19.32 8.96 13.80
CA GLU A 396 -19.21 9.50 12.44
C GLU A 396 -17.73 9.58 12.06
N ASP A 397 -17.37 9.11 10.87
CA ASP A 397 -16.00 9.26 10.35
C ASP A 397 -15.77 10.61 9.65
N VAL A 398 -14.53 10.86 9.21
CA VAL A 398 -14.15 12.12 8.55
C VAL A 398 -14.89 12.38 7.22
N PHE A 399 -15.54 11.35 6.65
CA PHE A 399 -16.30 11.44 5.40
C PHE A 399 -17.81 11.64 5.64
N GLY A 400 -18.23 11.67 6.91
CA GLY A 400 -19.63 11.76 7.30
C GLY A 400 -20.35 10.42 7.23
N ASN A 401 -19.63 9.29 7.23
CA ASN A 401 -20.27 7.98 7.29
C ASN A 401 -20.57 7.61 8.74
N GLU A 402 -21.74 7.02 8.99
CA GLU A 402 -22.02 6.35 10.25
C GLU A 402 -21.29 5.01 10.31
N VAL A 403 -20.33 4.91 11.23
CA VAL A 403 -19.50 3.72 11.43
C VAL A 403 -19.84 3.07 12.77
N LEU A 404 -20.09 1.77 12.74
CA LEU A 404 -20.20 0.94 13.93
C LEU A 404 -18.88 0.19 14.14
N SER A 405 -18.13 0.56 15.18
CA SER A 405 -17.03 -0.25 15.70
C SER A 405 -17.59 -1.36 16.59
N PHE A 406 -17.26 -2.60 16.28
CA PHE A 406 -17.80 -3.77 16.95
C PHE A 406 -16.66 -4.72 17.37
N LYS A 407 -16.53 -4.98 18.67
CA LYS A 407 -15.50 -5.86 19.22
C LYS A 407 -16.12 -7.13 19.78
N ILE A 408 -15.59 -8.28 19.37
CA ILE A 408 -16.01 -9.60 19.86
C ILE A 408 -14.83 -10.21 20.60
N GLU A 409 -15.02 -10.47 21.90
CA GLU A 409 -13.99 -11.02 22.79
C GLU A 409 -14.36 -12.43 23.28
N ARG A 410 -15.17 -13.14 22.49
CA ARG A 410 -15.61 -14.52 22.76
C ARG A 410 -15.31 -15.41 21.56
N PRO A 411 -15.00 -16.70 21.78
CA PRO A 411 -14.86 -17.66 20.69
C PRO A 411 -16.12 -17.78 19.83
N TYR A 412 -15.98 -17.75 18.50
CA TYR A 412 -17.04 -18.06 17.56
C TYR A 412 -16.50 -18.68 16.26
N SER A 413 -17.32 -19.51 15.62
CA SER A 413 -17.01 -20.10 14.31
C SER A 413 -17.88 -19.54 13.19
N GLU A 414 -18.94 -18.81 13.53
CA GLU A 414 -19.82 -18.14 12.57
C GLU A 414 -20.07 -16.70 13.04
N LEU A 415 -19.89 -15.74 12.14
CA LEU A 415 -20.24 -14.33 12.32
C LEU A 415 -21.22 -13.96 11.22
N TRP A 416 -22.42 -13.52 11.59
CA TRP A 416 -23.37 -12.99 10.63
C TRP A 416 -23.76 -11.55 10.97
N VAL A 417 -24.00 -10.78 9.91
CA VAL A 417 -24.34 -9.36 9.94
C VAL A 417 -25.54 -9.16 9.03
N ARG A 418 -26.64 -8.70 9.60
CA ARG A 418 -27.90 -8.45 8.89
C ARG A 418 -28.28 -7.00 9.04
N ALA A 419 -28.37 -6.29 7.92
CA ALA A 419 -28.84 -4.91 7.88
C ALA A 419 -30.13 -4.84 7.05
N ARG A 420 -31.19 -4.30 7.64
CA ARG A 420 -32.44 -3.95 6.96
C ARG A 420 -32.60 -2.45 6.95
N SER A 421 -32.81 -1.88 5.77
CA SER A 421 -32.97 -0.45 5.59
C SER A 421 -34.18 -0.15 4.74
N ARG A 422 -34.98 0.85 5.13
CA ARG A 422 -36.03 1.44 4.31
C ARG A 422 -35.66 2.89 4.02
N VAL A 423 -35.45 3.21 2.75
CA VAL A 423 -34.92 4.52 2.33
C VAL A 423 -35.79 5.16 1.26
N ARG A 424 -35.93 6.48 1.29
CA ARG A 424 -36.54 7.26 0.22
C ARG A 424 -35.47 7.99 -0.57
N VAL A 425 -35.31 7.66 -1.85
CA VAL A 425 -34.35 8.29 -2.76
C VAL A 425 -35.06 9.34 -3.62
N ARG A 426 -34.55 10.57 -3.64
CA ARG A 426 -35.10 11.67 -4.45
C ARG A 426 -34.29 11.84 -5.74
N PRO A 427 -34.92 12.27 -6.85
CA PRO A 427 -34.21 12.46 -8.11
C PRO A 427 -33.16 13.59 -7.97
N PRO A 428 -32.02 13.48 -8.67
CA PRO A 428 -30.99 14.52 -8.66
C PRO A 428 -31.48 15.80 -9.38
N ASP A 429 -31.08 16.98 -8.88
CA ASP A 429 -31.35 18.23 -9.59
C ASP A 429 -30.78 18.20 -11.02
N PRO A 430 -31.45 18.85 -11.99
CA PRO A 430 -30.97 18.93 -13.36
C PRO A 430 -29.57 19.57 -13.45
N LEU A 431 -28.73 19.03 -14.35
CA LEU A 431 -27.39 19.57 -14.65
C LEU A 431 -27.40 20.90 -15.44
N ALA A 432 -28.58 21.45 -15.73
CA ALA A 432 -28.76 22.68 -16.51
C ALA A 432 -27.89 23.89 -16.06
N PRO A 433 -27.55 24.09 -14.76
CA PRO A 433 -26.67 25.18 -14.34
C PRO A 433 -25.23 25.13 -14.88
N LEU A 434 -24.79 24.02 -15.49
CA LEU A 434 -23.40 23.76 -15.89
C LEU A 434 -23.14 23.72 -17.40
N LYS A 435 -24.09 24.13 -18.25
CA LYS A 435 -24.02 24.03 -19.73
C LYS A 435 -22.82 24.73 -20.41
N ARG A 436 -21.84 25.26 -19.67
CA ARG A 436 -20.62 25.92 -20.18
C ARG A 436 -19.40 25.71 -19.26
N ALA A 437 -19.40 24.69 -18.41
CA ALA A 437 -18.24 24.40 -17.57
C ALA A 437 -17.19 23.67 -18.43
N THR A 438 -15.95 24.16 -18.42
CA THR A 438 -14.86 23.61 -19.23
C THR A 438 -13.75 23.02 -18.36
N ILE A 439 -13.00 22.08 -18.90
CA ILE A 439 -11.75 21.56 -18.31
C ILE A 439 -10.58 22.41 -18.85
N PRO A 440 -9.57 22.77 -18.03
CA PRO A 440 -9.42 22.47 -16.61
C PRO A 440 -10.34 23.32 -15.71
N LEU A 441 -10.81 22.72 -14.61
CA LEU A 441 -11.56 23.44 -13.60
C LEU A 441 -10.63 24.32 -12.75
N VAL A 442 -10.98 25.61 -12.65
CA VAL A 442 -10.29 26.55 -11.76
C VAL A 442 -11.03 26.63 -10.43
N TRP A 443 -10.33 26.23 -9.36
CA TRP A 443 -10.83 26.30 -7.99
C TRP A 443 -10.20 27.48 -7.26
N MET A 444 -10.98 28.19 -6.45
CA MET A 444 -10.40 29.18 -5.53
C MET A 444 -9.43 28.47 -4.56
N PRO A 445 -8.36 29.12 -4.09
CA PRO A 445 -7.34 28.46 -3.25
C PRO A 445 -7.92 27.71 -2.04
N TRP A 446 -8.90 28.31 -1.35
CA TRP A 446 -9.57 27.67 -0.21
C TRP A 446 -10.42 26.46 -0.61
N GLN A 447 -11.08 26.49 -1.77
CA GLN A 447 -11.84 25.34 -2.30
C GLN A 447 -10.88 24.21 -2.63
N ARG A 448 -9.79 24.53 -3.35
CA ARG A 448 -8.76 23.54 -3.69
C ARG A 448 -8.22 22.88 -2.43
N GLN A 449 -7.90 23.64 -1.38
CA GLN A 449 -7.42 23.11 -0.10
C GLN A 449 -8.43 22.16 0.56
N MET A 450 -9.71 22.52 0.60
CA MET A 450 -10.78 21.65 1.15
C MET A 450 -11.01 20.39 0.29
N MET A 451 -10.73 20.46 -1.00
CA MET A 451 -10.96 19.39 -1.96
C MET A 451 -9.71 18.55 -2.26
N THR A 452 -8.54 18.92 -1.75
CA THR A 452 -7.27 18.22 -1.96
C THR A 452 -7.39 16.70 -1.83
N PRO A 453 -8.03 16.12 -0.79
CA PRO A 453 -8.13 14.67 -0.66
C PRO A 453 -8.89 13.98 -1.80
N TYR A 454 -9.73 14.73 -2.53
CA TYR A 454 -10.53 14.25 -3.65
C TYR A 454 -9.95 14.66 -5.01
N LEU A 455 -8.88 15.47 -5.03
CA LEU A 455 -8.16 15.91 -6.22
C LEU A 455 -6.86 15.11 -6.44
N LEU A 456 -6.30 14.52 -5.38
CA LEU A 456 -5.04 13.76 -5.48
C LEU A 456 -5.28 12.36 -6.08
N PRO A 457 -4.58 12.00 -7.18
CA PRO A 457 -4.62 10.66 -7.72
C PRO A 457 -4.04 9.64 -6.71
N PRO A 458 -4.33 8.34 -6.88
CA PRO A 458 -3.66 7.30 -6.09
C PRO A 458 -2.15 7.33 -6.32
N GLU A 459 -1.39 6.84 -5.33
CA GLU A 459 0.06 6.67 -5.43
C GLU A 459 0.38 5.62 -6.51
N LEU A 460 0.82 6.10 -7.68
CA LEU A 460 1.23 5.29 -8.82
C LEU A 460 2.55 5.85 -9.36
N PRO A 461 3.38 5.03 -10.04
CA PRO A 461 4.55 5.52 -10.76
C PRO A 461 4.18 6.65 -11.74
N GLU A 462 5.03 7.66 -11.86
CA GLU A 462 4.79 8.84 -12.70
C GLU A 462 4.49 8.49 -14.16
N THR A 463 5.16 7.45 -14.69
CA THR A 463 4.91 6.93 -16.04
C THR A 463 3.49 6.40 -16.22
N GLN A 464 2.93 5.74 -15.20
CA GLN A 464 1.55 5.24 -15.21
C GLN A 464 0.55 6.38 -15.11
N LEU A 465 0.84 7.38 -14.27
CA LEU A 465 0.03 8.59 -14.15
C LEU A 465 0.00 9.37 -15.46
N HIS A 466 1.13 9.48 -16.17
CA HIS A 466 1.19 10.12 -17.48
C HIS A 466 0.33 9.41 -18.52
N ALA A 467 0.43 8.07 -18.63
CA ALA A 467 -0.41 7.31 -19.56
C ALA A 467 -1.92 7.44 -19.27
N LEU A 468 -2.31 7.42 -18.00
CA LEU A 468 -3.71 7.65 -17.60
C LEU A 468 -4.15 9.10 -17.85
N SER A 469 -3.24 10.06 -17.71
CA SER A 469 -3.51 11.48 -17.99
C SER A 469 -3.71 11.73 -19.47
N GLU A 470 -2.86 11.15 -20.33
CA GLU A 470 -3.03 11.19 -21.79
C GLU A 470 -4.35 10.53 -22.21
N TYR A 471 -4.64 9.36 -21.64
CA TYR A 471 -5.92 8.69 -21.88
C TYR A 471 -7.10 9.60 -21.50
N ALA A 472 -7.08 10.20 -20.32
CA ALA A 472 -8.13 11.11 -19.85
C ALA A 472 -8.24 12.38 -20.72
N MET A 473 -7.12 12.98 -21.12
CA MET A 473 -7.08 14.17 -21.97
C MET A 473 -7.64 13.91 -23.37
N GLY A 474 -7.50 12.70 -23.91
CA GLY A 474 -8.16 12.32 -25.17
C GLY A 474 -9.70 12.43 -25.11
N PHE A 475 -10.32 12.25 -23.94
CA PHE A 475 -11.76 12.50 -23.75
C PHE A 475 -12.10 13.99 -23.65
N VAL A 476 -11.18 14.79 -23.11
CA VAL A 476 -11.36 16.24 -23.02
C VAL A 476 -11.35 16.85 -24.42
N GLU A 477 -10.36 16.49 -25.23
CA GLU A 477 -10.17 17.04 -26.59
C GLU A 477 -11.33 16.67 -27.51
N ARG A 478 -11.80 15.41 -27.48
CA ARG A 478 -12.87 14.95 -28.38
C ARG A 478 -14.27 15.47 -28.01
N ASN A 479 -14.43 16.03 -26.81
CA ASN A 479 -15.69 16.63 -26.33
C ASN A 479 -15.57 18.16 -26.23
N ASP A 480 -14.65 18.78 -26.97
CA ASP A 480 -14.44 20.23 -27.00
C ASP A 480 -14.28 20.86 -25.60
N PHE A 481 -13.61 20.14 -24.70
CA PHE A 481 -13.36 20.54 -23.31
C PHE A 481 -14.61 20.72 -22.44
N ASP A 482 -15.80 20.29 -22.88
CA ASP A 482 -17.02 20.35 -22.07
C ASP A 482 -16.97 19.34 -20.91
N LEU A 483 -17.06 19.85 -19.68
CA LEU A 483 -16.95 19.04 -18.47
C LEU A 483 -17.96 17.89 -18.42
N ILE A 484 -19.22 18.16 -18.75
CA ILE A 484 -20.30 17.19 -18.54
C ILE A 484 -20.26 16.13 -19.63
N GLU A 485 -20.06 16.53 -20.88
CA GLU A 485 -19.93 15.58 -21.98
C GLU A 485 -18.66 14.73 -21.84
N THR A 486 -17.52 15.30 -21.45
CA THR A 486 -16.31 14.53 -21.11
C THR A 486 -16.56 13.48 -20.03
N LEU A 487 -17.24 13.85 -18.92
CA LEU A 487 -17.51 12.91 -17.82
C LEU A 487 -18.49 11.80 -18.22
N LYS A 488 -19.53 12.14 -18.99
CA LYS A 488 -20.47 11.13 -19.52
C LYS A 488 -19.77 10.17 -20.48
N ASP A 489 -18.90 10.69 -21.33
CA ASP A 489 -18.19 9.92 -22.34
C ASP A 489 -17.13 9.00 -21.71
N LEU A 490 -16.40 9.48 -20.70
CA LEU A 490 -15.57 8.64 -19.83
C LEU A 490 -16.38 7.49 -19.22
N ASN A 491 -17.55 7.80 -18.67
CA ASN A 491 -18.40 6.82 -18.00
C ASN A 491 -18.90 5.74 -18.96
N LEU A 492 -19.39 6.17 -20.13
CA LEU A 492 -19.90 5.28 -21.17
C LEU A 492 -18.79 4.44 -21.81
N SER A 493 -17.59 5.02 -22.00
CA SER A 493 -16.46 4.29 -22.58
C SER A 493 -15.95 3.21 -21.64
N ILE A 494 -15.91 3.45 -20.32
CA ILE A 494 -15.55 2.38 -19.38
C ILE A 494 -16.57 1.24 -19.46
N TYR A 495 -17.87 1.55 -19.46
CA TYR A 495 -18.93 0.55 -19.60
C TYR A 495 -18.80 -0.29 -20.89
N ARG A 496 -18.52 0.36 -22.03
CA ARG A 496 -18.45 -0.31 -23.34
C ARG A 496 -17.16 -1.08 -23.55
N ASP A 497 -16.03 -0.51 -23.14
CA ASP A 497 -14.70 -0.99 -23.52
C ASP A 497 -14.08 -1.93 -22.47
N TYR A 498 -14.66 -2.03 -21.27
CA TYR A 498 -14.14 -2.85 -20.18
C TYR A 498 -15.10 -3.99 -19.83
N GLN A 499 -14.56 -5.20 -19.67
CA GLN A 499 -15.36 -6.39 -19.41
C GLN A 499 -15.54 -6.64 -17.91
N TYR A 500 -16.80 -6.77 -17.48
CA TYR A 500 -17.12 -7.19 -16.11
C TYR A 500 -16.77 -8.68 -15.92
N ARG A 501 -15.80 -8.99 -15.04
CA ARG A 501 -15.36 -10.36 -14.74
C ARG A 501 -15.13 -10.56 -13.24
N PRO A 502 -16.07 -11.21 -12.52
CA PRO A 502 -15.85 -11.61 -11.13
C PRO A 502 -14.59 -12.47 -10.96
N GLY A 503 -13.83 -12.24 -9.89
CA GLY A 503 -12.61 -12.99 -9.57
C GLY A 503 -11.38 -12.66 -10.42
N SER A 504 -11.47 -11.70 -11.36
CA SER A 504 -10.32 -11.27 -12.19
C SER A 504 -9.36 -10.33 -11.46
N THR A 505 -9.79 -9.75 -10.33
CA THR A 505 -9.08 -8.70 -9.61
C THR A 505 -8.98 -9.00 -8.11
N LEU A 506 -7.95 -8.42 -7.49
CA LEU A 506 -7.71 -8.44 -6.04
C LEU A 506 -8.06 -7.08 -5.42
N LEU A 507 -8.16 -7.03 -4.08
CA LEU A 507 -8.39 -5.79 -3.32
C LEU A 507 -7.36 -4.67 -3.64
N GLU A 508 -6.12 -5.03 -3.97
CA GLU A 508 -5.02 -4.10 -4.27
C GLU A 508 -4.89 -3.77 -5.77
N THR A 509 -5.87 -4.15 -6.60
CA THR A 509 -5.82 -3.89 -8.04
C THR A 509 -5.80 -2.38 -8.30
N SER A 510 -4.74 -1.91 -8.96
CA SER A 510 -4.57 -0.48 -9.26
C SER A 510 -5.43 -0.05 -10.46
N PRO A 511 -5.83 1.23 -10.53
CA PRO A 511 -6.48 1.80 -11.71
C PRO A 511 -5.69 1.58 -13.00
N PHE A 512 -4.35 1.61 -12.93
CA PHE A 512 -3.50 1.35 -14.08
C PHE A 512 -3.61 -0.09 -14.58
N THR A 513 -3.66 -1.07 -13.67
CA THR A 513 -3.87 -2.48 -14.03
C THR A 513 -5.21 -2.67 -14.76
N VAL A 514 -6.28 -2.05 -14.27
CA VAL A 514 -7.61 -2.08 -14.91
C VAL A 514 -7.55 -1.44 -16.29
N PHE A 515 -6.88 -0.29 -16.40
CA PHE A 515 -6.65 0.41 -17.67
C PHE A 515 -5.92 -0.44 -18.71
N VAL A 516 -4.92 -1.22 -18.31
CA VAL A 516 -4.19 -2.12 -19.22
C VAL A 516 -5.00 -3.36 -19.57
N ARG A 517 -5.57 -4.04 -18.57
CA ARG A 517 -6.24 -5.34 -18.76
C ARG A 517 -7.64 -5.23 -19.36
N ARG A 518 -8.30 -4.08 -19.22
CA ARG A 518 -9.69 -3.84 -19.68
C ARG A 518 -10.70 -4.82 -19.08
N GLU A 519 -10.45 -5.32 -17.88
CA GLU A 519 -11.36 -6.21 -17.14
C GLU A 519 -11.35 -5.84 -15.65
N GLY A 520 -12.46 -6.11 -14.96
CA GLY A 520 -12.58 -5.88 -13.53
C GLY A 520 -14.01 -6.04 -13.00
N VAL A 521 -14.24 -5.59 -11.76
CA VAL A 521 -15.57 -5.51 -11.14
C VAL A 521 -15.97 -4.05 -10.87
N CYS A 522 -17.16 -3.82 -10.30
CA CYS A 522 -17.69 -2.46 -10.08
C CYS A 522 -16.75 -1.57 -9.25
N GLN A 523 -16.06 -2.13 -8.25
CA GLN A 523 -15.03 -1.44 -7.47
C GLN A 523 -13.89 -0.90 -8.36
N ASP A 524 -13.43 -1.72 -9.30
CA ASP A 524 -12.28 -1.41 -10.16
C ASP A 524 -12.63 -0.29 -11.15
N PHE A 525 -13.82 -0.37 -11.75
CA PHE A 525 -14.31 0.65 -12.68
C PHE A 525 -14.56 1.99 -11.98
N ALA A 526 -15.11 1.97 -10.77
CA ALA A 526 -15.27 3.18 -9.96
C ALA A 526 -13.90 3.81 -9.64
N ASN A 527 -12.92 3.02 -9.20
CA ASN A 527 -11.58 3.52 -8.90
C ASN A 527 -10.85 4.07 -10.13
N LEU A 528 -10.98 3.42 -11.29
CA LEU A 528 -10.44 3.93 -12.55
C LEU A 528 -11.08 5.27 -12.93
N PHE A 529 -12.41 5.35 -12.92
CA PHE A 529 -13.13 6.58 -13.24
C PHE A 529 -12.73 7.73 -12.30
N ILE A 530 -12.62 7.46 -11.00
CA ILE A 530 -12.14 8.44 -10.00
C ILE A 530 -10.72 8.91 -10.33
N CYS A 531 -9.81 7.98 -10.65
CA CYS A 531 -8.43 8.31 -11.00
C CYS A 531 -8.38 9.25 -12.22
N LEU A 532 -9.10 8.93 -13.30
CA LEU A 532 -9.16 9.76 -14.51
C LEU A 532 -9.74 11.15 -14.21
N CYS A 533 -10.82 11.24 -13.44
CA CYS A 533 -11.38 12.53 -13.03
C CYS A 533 -10.39 13.40 -12.26
N ARG A 534 -9.65 12.80 -11.33
CA ARG A 534 -8.65 13.51 -10.52
C ARG A 534 -7.48 14.03 -11.33
N LEU A 535 -7.01 13.25 -12.32
CA LEU A 535 -5.98 13.68 -13.26
C LEU A 535 -6.45 14.87 -14.12
N LEU A 536 -7.74 14.96 -14.41
CA LEU A 536 -8.36 16.12 -15.08
C LEU A 536 -8.64 17.32 -14.14
N GLY A 537 -8.24 17.24 -12.87
CA GLY A 537 -8.50 18.28 -11.87
C GLY A 537 -9.96 18.36 -11.40
N VAL A 538 -10.74 17.30 -11.62
CA VAL A 538 -12.14 17.17 -11.17
C VAL A 538 -12.15 16.38 -9.85
N PRO A 539 -12.64 16.97 -8.74
CA PRO A 539 -12.70 16.27 -7.47
C PRO A 539 -13.65 15.07 -7.55
N ALA A 540 -13.14 13.90 -7.20
CA ALA A 540 -13.88 12.64 -7.28
C ALA A 540 -13.71 11.81 -6.02
N ARG A 541 -14.77 11.11 -5.60
CA ARG A 541 -14.80 10.24 -4.42
C ARG A 541 -15.50 8.92 -4.71
N TYR A 542 -15.14 7.91 -3.95
CA TYR A 542 -15.72 6.58 -4.01
C TYR A 542 -17.03 6.55 -3.23
N ARG A 543 -18.04 5.88 -3.79
CA ARG A 543 -19.35 5.66 -3.16
C ARG A 543 -19.67 4.18 -3.20
N VAL A 544 -20.08 3.63 -2.06
CA VAL A 544 -20.65 2.29 -1.97
C VAL A 544 -22.12 2.37 -1.55
N GLY A 545 -22.89 1.38 -1.97
CA GLY A 545 -24.25 1.21 -1.54
C GLY A 545 -24.94 0.06 -2.26
N TYR A 546 -26.20 0.27 -2.62
CA TYR A 546 -27.04 -0.76 -3.24
C TYR A 546 -27.71 -0.20 -4.50
N ILE A 547 -27.93 -1.07 -5.47
CA ILE A 547 -28.63 -0.74 -6.70
C ILE A 547 -29.87 -1.61 -6.84
N PHE A 548 -31.00 -1.00 -7.15
CA PHE A 548 -32.17 -1.74 -7.60
C PHE A 548 -31.99 -2.09 -9.07
N THR A 549 -31.70 -3.35 -9.39
CA THR A 549 -31.75 -3.83 -10.77
C THR A 549 -33.15 -4.39 -11.04
N GLY A 550 -34.02 -3.58 -11.62
CA GLY A 550 -35.30 -4.07 -12.18
C GLY A 550 -35.08 -4.97 -13.41
N ALA A 551 -36.17 -5.32 -14.10
CA ALA A 551 -36.12 -6.14 -15.31
C ALA A 551 -35.28 -5.53 -16.46
N ASP A 552 -35.03 -4.21 -16.44
CA ASP A 552 -34.37 -3.44 -17.51
C ASP A 552 -32.84 -3.32 -17.37
N TYR A 553 -32.22 -3.97 -16.38
CA TYR A 553 -30.76 -3.98 -16.23
C TYR A 553 -30.15 -5.25 -16.84
N ASP A 554 -29.25 -5.09 -17.82
CA ASP A 554 -28.54 -6.21 -18.46
C ASP A 554 -27.67 -7.02 -17.48
N ASN A 555 -27.25 -6.41 -16.36
CA ASN A 555 -26.32 -6.99 -15.38
C ASN A 555 -27.00 -7.29 -14.02
N GLN A 556 -27.96 -8.23 -14.00
CA GLN A 556 -28.68 -8.63 -12.78
C GLN A 556 -27.78 -9.18 -11.64
N ILE A 557 -26.58 -9.69 -11.98
CA ILE A 557 -25.57 -10.19 -11.02
C ILE A 557 -25.17 -9.12 -9.99
N GLN A 558 -25.32 -7.82 -10.33
CA GLN A 558 -24.96 -6.72 -9.43
C GLN A 558 -25.92 -6.54 -8.24
N SER A 559 -27.14 -7.09 -8.28
CA SER A 559 -28.08 -7.02 -7.16
C SER A 559 -27.72 -7.96 -6.00
N GLU A 560 -26.85 -8.94 -6.23
CA GLU A 560 -26.56 -10.00 -5.26
C GLU A 560 -25.57 -9.56 -4.17
N ALA A 561 -24.93 -8.39 -4.33
CA ALA A 561 -23.96 -7.82 -3.40
C ALA A 561 -24.02 -6.28 -3.33
N SER A 562 -23.15 -5.67 -2.51
CA SER A 562 -22.99 -4.21 -2.50
C SER A 562 -22.42 -3.70 -3.82
N HIS A 563 -22.93 -2.58 -4.30
CA HIS A 563 -22.49 -1.92 -5.54
C HIS A 563 -21.61 -0.69 -5.25
N ALA A 564 -20.73 -0.38 -6.20
CA ALA A 564 -19.79 0.72 -6.10
C ALA A 564 -19.80 1.60 -7.36
N TRP A 565 -19.71 2.91 -7.14
CA TRP A 565 -19.65 3.91 -8.22
C TRP A 565 -18.87 5.15 -7.78
N ALA A 566 -18.67 6.09 -8.71
CA ALA A 566 -17.94 7.32 -8.46
C ALA A 566 -18.89 8.49 -8.22
N GLU A 567 -18.57 9.39 -7.29
CA GLU A 567 -19.20 10.71 -7.20
C GLU A 567 -18.18 11.79 -7.56
N VAL A 568 -18.54 12.71 -8.45
CA VAL A 568 -17.72 13.88 -8.83
C VAL A 568 -18.37 15.15 -8.33
N TYR A 569 -17.57 16.08 -7.82
CA TYR A 569 -18.08 17.35 -7.33
C TYR A 569 -18.13 18.36 -8.46
N LEU A 570 -19.35 18.80 -8.78
CA LEU A 570 -19.58 19.78 -9.83
C LEU A 570 -19.84 21.17 -9.22
N PRO A 571 -19.22 22.25 -9.74
CA PRO A 571 -19.44 23.60 -9.24
C PRO A 571 -20.93 23.96 -9.17
N ARG A 572 -21.37 24.59 -8.08
CA ARG A 572 -22.77 25.04 -7.86
C ARG A 572 -23.85 23.94 -7.81
N ILE A 573 -23.49 22.69 -8.09
CA ILE A 573 -24.40 21.53 -8.10
C ILE A 573 -24.09 20.57 -6.96
N GLY A 574 -22.81 20.38 -6.63
CA GLY A 574 -22.35 19.42 -5.62
C GLY A 574 -22.02 18.04 -6.20
N TRP A 575 -21.95 17.04 -5.33
CA TRP A 575 -21.57 15.67 -5.68
C TRP A 575 -22.61 14.99 -6.57
N ARG A 576 -22.24 14.53 -7.77
CA ARG A 576 -23.10 13.76 -8.68
C ARG A 576 -22.48 12.39 -8.97
N GLY A 577 -23.31 11.36 -8.97
CA GLY A 577 -22.87 9.98 -9.15
C GLY A 577 -22.80 9.56 -10.62
N PHE A 578 -21.75 8.84 -10.96
CA PHE A 578 -21.48 8.23 -12.25
C PHE A 578 -21.16 6.76 -12.01
N ASP A 579 -21.92 5.88 -12.66
CA ASP A 579 -21.79 4.44 -12.56
C ASP A 579 -21.16 3.88 -13.84
N PRO A 580 -19.82 3.71 -13.86
CA PRO A 580 -19.11 3.22 -15.04
C PRO A 580 -19.36 1.74 -15.31
N THR A 581 -19.91 1.00 -14.35
CA THR A 581 -20.25 -0.42 -14.51
C THR A 581 -21.51 -0.61 -15.34
N ASN A 582 -22.40 0.39 -15.31
CA ASN A 582 -23.68 0.37 -16.03
C ASN A 582 -23.78 1.47 -17.09
N GLY A 583 -22.76 2.33 -17.23
CA GLY A 583 -22.75 3.42 -18.20
C GLY A 583 -23.77 4.54 -17.91
N VAL A 584 -24.37 4.56 -16.71
CA VAL A 584 -25.43 5.52 -16.32
C VAL A 584 -24.97 6.52 -15.26
N MET A 585 -25.72 7.61 -15.11
CA MET A 585 -25.60 8.48 -13.94
C MET A 585 -26.43 7.90 -12.80
N ALA A 586 -25.92 7.99 -11.57
CA ALA A 586 -26.62 7.50 -10.38
C ALA A 586 -27.92 8.29 -10.14
N ASN A 587 -29.03 7.58 -9.93
CA ASN A 587 -30.36 8.16 -9.85
C ASN A 587 -31.22 7.46 -8.77
N LEU A 588 -32.53 7.31 -9.00
CA LEU A 588 -33.50 6.73 -8.06
C LEU A 588 -33.22 5.29 -7.67
N ASP A 589 -32.47 4.56 -8.49
CA ASP A 589 -32.11 3.15 -8.28
C ASP A 589 -30.92 2.98 -7.34
N HIS A 590 -30.17 4.05 -7.04
CA HIS A 590 -28.91 4.00 -6.28
C HIS A 590 -29.09 4.45 -4.84
N VAL A 591 -29.11 3.49 -3.91
CA VAL A 591 -29.12 3.73 -2.46
C VAL A 591 -27.69 3.97 -1.97
N ARG A 592 -27.42 5.15 -1.41
CA ARG A 592 -26.08 5.55 -0.93
C ARG A 592 -25.85 5.13 0.51
N VAL A 593 -24.70 4.53 0.79
CA VAL A 593 -24.34 4.06 2.13
C VAL A 593 -23.11 4.75 2.68
N ALA A 594 -21.94 4.58 2.05
CA ALA A 594 -20.69 5.18 2.55
C ALA A 594 -19.87 5.79 1.42
N ALA A 595 -19.08 6.83 1.74
CA ALA A 595 -18.15 7.47 0.82
C ALA A 595 -16.74 7.51 1.39
N GLY A 596 -15.77 7.60 0.49
CA GLY A 596 -14.37 7.67 0.85
C GLY A 596 -13.52 8.16 -0.31
N ARG A 597 -12.20 8.30 -0.12
CA ARG A 597 -11.32 8.66 -1.24
C ARG A 597 -11.11 7.47 -2.18
N ASN A 598 -11.16 6.26 -1.65
CA ASN A 598 -11.04 4.99 -2.37
C ASN A 598 -11.84 3.91 -1.65
N TYR A 599 -11.73 2.66 -2.11
CA TYR A 599 -12.46 1.54 -1.52
C TYR A 599 -12.21 1.39 -0.01
N ARG A 600 -10.95 1.54 0.47
CA ARG A 600 -10.57 1.30 1.88
C ARG A 600 -11.30 2.20 2.87
N ASP A 601 -11.56 3.44 2.45
CA ASP A 601 -12.25 4.43 3.27
C ASP A 601 -13.76 4.13 3.38
N ALA A 602 -14.34 3.42 2.40
CA ALA A 602 -15.77 3.22 2.26
C ALA A 602 -16.24 1.76 2.37
N THR A 603 -15.34 0.78 2.58
CA THR A 603 -15.71 -0.65 2.62
C THR A 603 -16.88 -0.90 3.60
N PRO A 604 -17.98 -1.55 3.16
CA PRO A 604 -19.16 -1.79 3.99
C PRO A 604 -18.87 -2.57 5.28
N THR A 605 -18.00 -3.59 5.16
CA THR A 605 -17.55 -4.42 6.27
C THR A 605 -16.05 -4.58 6.20
N SER A 606 -15.35 -4.25 7.28
CA SER A 606 -13.91 -4.49 7.42
C SER A 606 -13.61 -4.98 8.82
N GLY A 607 -12.73 -5.97 8.97
CA GLY A 607 -12.40 -6.53 10.28
C GLY A 607 -10.96 -6.98 10.38
N THR A 608 -10.48 -7.06 11.61
CA THR A 608 -9.18 -7.65 11.96
C THR A 608 -9.43 -8.76 12.96
N LEU A 609 -8.99 -9.96 12.60
CA LEU A 609 -8.96 -11.11 13.49
C LEU A 609 -7.62 -11.05 14.24
N PHE A 610 -7.65 -10.89 15.56
CA PHE A 610 -6.43 -10.79 16.36
C PHE A 610 -5.93 -12.17 16.81
N ARG A 611 -6.82 -13.17 16.88
CA ARG A 611 -6.50 -14.53 17.32
C ARG A 611 -7.52 -15.54 16.77
N GLY A 612 -7.01 -16.63 16.20
CA GLY A 612 -7.83 -17.67 15.56
C GLY A 612 -8.27 -17.30 14.14
N GLY A 613 -9.26 -18.02 13.59
CA GLY A 613 -9.91 -17.66 12.32
C GLY A 613 -9.25 -18.19 11.05
N LYS A 614 -8.72 -19.42 11.05
CA LYS A 614 -8.29 -20.09 9.81
C LYS A 614 -9.48 -20.62 9.00
N GLY A 615 -9.31 -20.69 7.68
CA GLY A 615 -10.29 -21.25 6.75
C GLY A 615 -11.58 -20.42 6.68
N GLU A 616 -11.47 -19.14 6.30
CA GLU A 616 -12.63 -18.24 6.17
C GLU A 616 -13.42 -18.52 4.87
N THR A 617 -14.73 -18.66 4.99
CA THR A 617 -15.67 -18.65 3.86
C THR A 617 -16.69 -17.53 4.06
N LEU A 618 -16.98 -16.82 2.96
CA LEU A 618 -17.85 -15.65 2.95
C LEU A 618 -19.06 -15.90 2.05
N GLU A 619 -20.24 -15.62 2.57
CA GLU A 619 -21.50 -15.61 1.84
C GLU A 619 -22.16 -14.25 2.02
N ALA A 620 -22.42 -13.53 0.92
CA ALA A 620 -23.10 -12.25 0.94
C ALA A 620 -24.37 -12.33 0.10
N LYS A 621 -25.48 -11.79 0.63
CA LYS A 621 -26.77 -11.73 -0.03
C LYS A 621 -27.35 -10.34 0.14
N VAL A 622 -27.71 -9.71 -0.96
CA VAL A 622 -28.39 -8.43 -0.97
C VAL A 622 -29.70 -8.58 -1.74
N LYS A 623 -30.75 -7.98 -1.22
CA LYS A 623 -32.05 -7.87 -1.88
C LYS A 623 -32.52 -6.44 -1.80
N VAL A 624 -32.86 -5.84 -2.95
CA VAL A 624 -33.40 -4.49 -3.04
C VAL A 624 -34.78 -4.57 -3.70
N GLU A 625 -35.80 -4.03 -3.04
CA GLU A 625 -37.18 -4.02 -3.54
C GLU A 625 -37.75 -2.61 -3.55
N VAL A 626 -38.55 -2.32 -4.57
CA VAL A 626 -39.33 -1.08 -4.63
C VAL A 626 -40.62 -1.29 -3.86
N GLU A 627 -40.92 -0.37 -2.94
CA GLU A 627 -42.23 -0.32 -2.32
C GLU A 627 -43.18 0.41 -3.28
N GLU A 628 -44.08 -0.33 -3.93
CA GLU A 628 -45.15 0.28 -4.71
C GLU A 628 -46.07 1.06 -3.75
N GLU A 629 -46.17 2.37 -3.93
CA GLU A 629 -47.18 3.15 -3.21
C GLU A 629 -48.57 2.64 -3.63
N ALA A 630 -49.34 2.13 -2.68
CA ALA A 630 -50.74 1.77 -2.91
C ALA A 630 -51.46 2.97 -3.55
N PRO A 631 -52.26 2.77 -4.62
CA PRO A 631 -52.98 3.87 -5.24
C PRO A 631 -53.83 4.56 -4.16
N LYS A 632 -53.65 5.87 -3.98
CA LYS A 632 -54.57 6.69 -3.20
C LYS A 632 -55.88 6.82 -3.96
N ASP A 633 -56.65 5.73 -4.03
CA ASP A 633 -58.03 5.77 -4.49
C ASP A 633 -58.97 5.41 -3.35
N GLY A 634 -59.57 6.46 -2.81
CA GLY A 634 -60.47 6.43 -1.66
C GLY A 634 -61.22 7.75 -1.51
N ARG A 635 -61.50 8.44 -2.62
CA ARG A 635 -62.58 9.44 -2.63
C ARG A 635 -63.88 8.71 -2.88
N VAL A 636 -64.49 8.23 -1.80
CA VAL A 636 -65.92 7.97 -1.74
C VAL A 636 -66.64 9.29 -2.09
N ARG A 637 -67.42 9.28 -3.17
CA ARG A 637 -68.60 10.14 -3.33
C ARG A 637 -69.80 9.26 -3.56
#